data_AF-A0A259MWT3-F1
#
_entry.id   AF-A0A259MWT3-F1
#
_cell.length_a   1.000
_cell.length_b   1.000
_cell.length_c   1.000
_cell.angle_alpha   90.00
_cell.angle_beta   90.00
_cell.angle_gamma   90.00
#
_symmetry.space_group_name_H-M   'P 1'
#
loop_
_entity.id
_entity.type
_entity.pdbx_description
1 polymer ?
#
loop_
_entity_poly.entity_id
_entity_poly.type
_entity_poly.pdbx_seq_one_letter_code
_entity_poly.pdbx_strand_id
1 'polypeptide(L)'
;MLPGANVVGHKISQRRRLTRESLDMASAPDDGPDNDTPPSDLTTPKGGLFGAAFDSSGTEDPNVRSLLLDYHWVTTLGGTTAATVIKYAFPTDVTDFTEGVPGGYPDTKLLEKFEEVSDEQEAAALAAMNLVASYTKLKFEEAVSPSAVDATLRFSGLTDGSSQAAFPANPGPYSPQDARESGDNWLSTNGRPPADFYGTDHFNTIMHEMGHALGLKHGHDSTYNGALAANQNDNEFSVMTYASYFGANTSTATEAHLGSSPQSYMMYDIAALQAYYGANFDRVGTTSAYTWDETTGQQYINGTVAPNTGVTATHKIFSTVWTQGALSTYDLSNFDEDQHDDLRPGRWLTFSREQLADLNGALALPAPAGFIAQGNVYNALQYGDDTRSLISNLIAGRGNDTIVGNVLDNELNGNDGNDYLQGEAGNDTLIGGNGSDFLDGGDGNDLLLGGAGVDQLRGGLGVNILQGGAAGDFIEFGDGIDTLRDTWTDIARDVVSGFGAGHSVDVLRSLVGRSSLGIEYNDDFTNATLTAGSNSVNLGGYFEGGDFIAAARGMGVDAHTTITYVNFLPALQEGVRVASSFINGIASDAYLEGDGLVTFTLDFKSAISTYANSFGYYEVEAGGVLGDVHILFANTLNVAMGARTVELTPDADTRLGFFLIQDGYNRLGGLPDDLSFRAPGSDDPATLDAGLPPILFSDSRGSLDGAVIFHTFSTLNPGDMVQVLSGTSQGGLEMSLGFEDLPSTWGDNDFQDLVISIQTDTDGLFVV
;
A
#
# COMPACT_ATOMS: atom_id res chain seq x y z
N MET A 1 16.23 -19.46 73.59
CA MET A 1 15.02 -20.29 73.82
C MET A 1 14.69 -20.97 72.49
N LEU A 2 14.71 -22.29 72.45
CA LEU A 2 14.18 -23.14 71.36
C LEU A 2 12.66 -23.33 71.58
N PRO A 3 11.84 -23.92 70.66
CA PRO A 3 12.15 -24.77 69.48
C PRO A 3 11.39 -24.33 68.20
N GLY A 4 11.52 -24.89 66.99
CA GLY A 4 12.10 -26.13 66.46
C GLY A 4 11.08 -26.79 65.50
N ALA A 5 11.52 -27.24 64.32
CA ALA A 5 11.12 -28.51 63.67
C ALA A 5 11.79 -28.64 62.28
N ASN A 6 12.63 -29.67 62.17
CA ASN A 6 13.33 -30.15 60.98
C ASN A 6 12.47 -31.18 60.22
N VAL A 7 13.03 -31.64 59.08
CA VAL A 7 13.00 -33.01 58.48
C VAL A 7 12.17 -33.10 57.18
N VAL A 8 12.58 -33.67 56.04
CA VAL A 8 13.82 -34.17 55.38
C VAL A 8 13.33 -34.78 54.04
N GLY A 9 14.16 -34.83 52.99
CA GLY A 9 14.10 -35.99 52.07
C GLY A 9 14.41 -35.77 50.59
N HIS A 10 15.69 -35.94 50.23
CA HIS A 10 16.18 -36.26 48.89
C HIS A 10 15.52 -37.51 48.25
N LYS A 11 15.42 -37.53 46.91
CA LYS A 11 15.82 -38.69 46.08
C LYS A 11 16.06 -38.32 44.60
N ILE A 12 16.95 -39.10 43.97
CA ILE A 12 17.69 -38.87 42.72
C ILE A 12 17.24 -39.87 41.62
N SER A 13 17.46 -39.49 40.35
CA SER A 13 17.63 -40.31 39.12
C SER A 13 16.33 -40.75 38.42
N GLN A 14 16.18 -40.66 37.08
CA GLN A 14 16.98 -41.35 36.05
C GLN A 14 16.83 -40.72 34.65
N ARG A 15 17.89 -40.77 33.84
CA ARG A 15 17.85 -40.67 32.37
C ARG A 15 17.39 -42.00 31.77
N ARG A 16 16.56 -41.98 30.71
CA ARG A 16 16.59 -43.01 29.64
C ARG A 16 15.95 -42.53 28.32
N ARG A 17 16.83 -42.53 27.32
CA ARG A 17 16.76 -42.53 25.84
C ARG A 17 15.66 -43.42 25.21
N LEU A 18 14.96 -42.93 24.18
CA LEU A 18 14.29 -43.65 23.05
C LEU A 18 14.06 -42.62 21.90
N THR A 19 14.84 -42.61 20.81
CA THR A 19 14.65 -43.21 19.45
C THR A 19 13.79 -42.41 18.46
N ARG A 20 14.41 -42.05 17.31
CA ARG A 20 13.79 -41.60 16.05
C ARG A 20 12.87 -42.69 15.48
N GLU A 21 11.73 -42.32 14.92
CA GLU A 21 11.24 -42.75 13.59
C GLU A 21 9.89 -42.07 13.22
N SER A 22 9.86 -41.56 11.98
CA SER A 22 8.73 -41.34 11.04
C SER A 22 7.55 -40.39 11.34
N LEU A 23 7.32 -39.55 10.34
CA LEU A 23 6.16 -38.72 9.98
C LEU A 23 4.80 -39.39 10.20
N ASP A 24 3.82 -38.57 10.61
CA ASP A 24 2.52 -38.49 9.92
C ASP A 24 1.91 -37.10 10.21
N MET A 25 1.80 -36.26 9.18
CA MET A 25 1.10 -34.98 9.23
C MET A 25 -0.40 -35.24 9.02
N ALA A 26 -1.19 -35.15 10.08
CA ALA A 26 -2.63 -35.03 9.96
C ALA A 26 -3.23 -34.27 11.15
N SER A 27 -3.89 -33.16 10.81
CA SER A 27 -4.84 -32.37 11.61
C SER A 27 -4.33 -31.81 12.94
N ALA A 28 -4.08 -30.49 12.95
CA ALA A 28 -3.96 -29.71 14.16
C ALA A 28 -5.26 -29.77 15.00
N PRO A 29 -5.19 -30.14 16.28
CA PRO A 29 -6.17 -29.73 17.27
C PRO A 29 -5.71 -28.42 17.93
N ASP A 30 -6.63 -27.46 17.91
CA ASP A 30 -6.81 -26.36 18.86
C ASP A 30 -6.48 -26.79 20.30
N ASP A 31 -5.48 -26.16 20.93
CA ASP A 31 -5.26 -26.12 22.39
C ASP A 31 -4.30 -24.97 22.77
N GLY A 32 -4.87 -23.79 23.06
CA GLY A 32 -4.61 -22.95 24.26
C GLY A 32 -3.22 -22.32 24.54
N PRO A 33 -3.17 -21.05 25.00
CA PRO A 33 -1.94 -20.24 25.11
C PRO A 33 -1.17 -20.50 26.42
N ASP A 34 0.17 -20.44 26.34
CA ASP A 34 1.03 -20.29 27.51
C ASP A 34 1.08 -18.82 27.94
N ASN A 35 1.24 -18.63 29.25
CA ASN A 35 0.64 -17.55 30.02
C ASN A 35 1.66 -16.47 30.40
N ASP A 36 1.85 -15.49 29.53
CA ASP A 36 2.37 -14.16 29.87
C ASP A 36 1.24 -13.14 29.65
N THR A 37 0.38 -12.95 30.65
CA THR A 37 -0.70 -11.96 30.63
C THR A 37 -0.13 -10.53 30.75
N PRO A 38 -0.32 -9.65 29.76
CA PRO A 38 -0.35 -8.21 29.98
C PRO A 38 -1.62 -7.88 30.80
N PRO A 39 -1.68 -6.71 31.47
CA PRO A 39 -2.86 -6.33 32.23
C PRO A 39 -4.13 -6.41 31.36
N SER A 40 -5.10 -7.18 31.82
CA SER A 40 -6.37 -7.42 31.15
C SER A 40 -7.31 -6.22 31.30
N ASP A 41 -7.19 -5.21 30.42
CA ASP A 41 -8.27 -4.26 30.07
C ASP A 41 -8.03 -3.47 28.75
N LEU A 42 -7.29 -3.99 27.77
CA LEU A 42 -6.98 -3.27 26.52
C LEU A 42 -7.41 -4.00 25.23
N THR A 43 -8.18 -5.09 25.32
CA THR A 43 -8.45 -5.98 24.16
C THR A 43 -9.74 -5.69 23.39
N THR A 44 -10.42 -4.56 23.63
CA THR A 44 -11.29 -3.98 22.60
C THR A 44 -10.52 -2.87 21.90
N PRO A 45 -10.15 -3.02 20.62
CA PRO A 45 -9.62 -1.91 19.84
C PRO A 45 -10.60 -0.74 19.92
N LYS A 46 -10.19 0.39 20.52
CA LYS A 46 -10.85 1.67 20.26
C LYS A 46 -10.60 1.95 18.78
N GLY A 47 -11.58 1.69 17.92
CA GLY A 47 -11.51 1.94 16.49
C GLY A 47 -11.69 0.69 15.65
N GLY A 48 -12.94 0.42 15.28
CA GLY A 48 -13.24 -0.38 14.09
C GLY A 48 -12.92 0.45 12.83
N LEU A 49 -12.62 -0.25 11.73
CA LEU A 49 -12.36 0.28 10.38
C LEU A 49 -13.03 1.64 10.13
N PHE A 50 -12.24 2.70 10.07
CA PHE A 50 -12.71 4.07 9.89
C PHE A 50 -12.85 4.38 8.41
N GLY A 51 -14.06 4.78 7.99
CA GLY A 51 -14.29 5.48 6.73
C GLY A 51 -13.82 6.92 6.83
N ALA A 52 -13.59 7.58 5.69
CA ALA A 52 -13.20 8.98 5.65
C ALA A 52 -14.18 9.90 6.41
N ALA A 53 -13.73 11.12 6.77
CA ALA A 53 -14.60 12.13 7.37
C ALA A 53 -15.84 12.43 6.51
N PHE A 54 -15.75 12.16 5.21
CA PHE A 54 -16.85 12.04 4.27
C PHE A 54 -16.65 10.79 3.46
N ASP A 55 -17.53 9.80 3.58
CA ASP A 55 -17.49 8.66 2.67
C ASP A 55 -17.82 9.10 1.23
N SER A 56 -17.52 8.26 0.24
CA SER A 56 -17.86 8.47 -1.17
C SER A 56 -19.36 8.70 -1.46
N SER A 57 -20.23 8.45 -0.48
CA SER A 57 -21.67 8.75 -0.55
C SER A 57 -22.03 10.14 -0.01
N GLY A 58 -21.06 10.86 0.56
CA GLY A 58 -21.22 12.16 1.21
C GLY A 58 -21.78 12.06 2.64
N THR A 59 -21.79 10.86 3.24
CA THR A 59 -22.19 10.66 4.63
C THR A 59 -21.00 10.97 5.53
N GLU A 60 -21.18 11.99 6.37
CA GLU A 60 -20.19 12.43 7.34
C GLU A 60 -20.05 11.42 8.49
N ASP A 61 -18.81 11.15 8.94
CA ASP A 61 -18.55 10.29 10.10
C ASP A 61 -19.36 10.79 11.33
N PRO A 62 -20.12 9.93 12.03
CA PRO A 62 -20.96 10.35 13.15
C PRO A 62 -20.23 11.10 14.26
N ASN A 63 -18.95 10.79 14.51
CA ASN A 63 -18.14 11.47 15.52
C ASN A 63 -17.69 12.85 15.03
N VAL A 64 -17.29 12.97 13.77
CA VAL A 64 -17.00 14.28 13.15
C VAL A 64 -18.25 15.16 13.22
N ARG A 65 -19.38 14.61 12.76
CA ARG A 65 -20.69 15.28 12.81
C ARG A 65 -21.08 15.69 14.24
N SER A 66 -20.75 14.87 15.24
CA SER A 66 -21.04 15.16 16.64
C SER A 66 -20.29 16.38 17.18
N LEU A 67 -19.24 16.86 16.52
CA LEU A 67 -18.56 18.10 16.89
C LEU A 67 -19.16 19.33 16.22
N LEU A 68 -20.06 19.16 15.25
CA LEU A 68 -20.64 20.27 14.50
C LEU A 68 -21.93 20.80 15.13
N LEU A 69 -22.06 22.13 15.11
CA LEU A 69 -23.30 22.87 15.39
C LEU A 69 -24.10 23.22 14.14
N ASP A 70 -23.60 22.85 12.96
CA ASP A 70 -24.12 23.21 11.62
C ASP A 70 -24.07 24.72 11.30
N TYR A 71 -23.27 25.49 12.04
CA TYR A 71 -22.96 26.88 11.70
C TYR A 71 -21.50 27.23 11.98
N HIS A 72 -20.92 27.99 11.06
CA HIS A 72 -19.51 28.34 10.98
C HIS A 72 -19.36 29.71 10.31
N TRP A 73 -18.14 30.26 10.30
CA TRP A 73 -17.90 31.55 9.65
C TRP A 73 -18.06 31.46 8.14
N VAL A 74 -18.84 32.38 7.57
CA VAL A 74 -19.12 32.47 6.14
C VAL A 74 -18.71 33.85 5.60
N THR A 75 -18.40 33.92 4.31
CA THR A 75 -17.92 35.15 3.63
C THR A 75 -18.91 36.31 3.65
N THR A 76 -20.20 36.02 3.82
CA THR A 76 -21.28 37.03 3.89
C THR A 76 -22.32 36.60 4.92
N LEU A 77 -22.92 37.56 5.63
CA LEU A 77 -23.96 37.27 6.61
C LEU A 77 -25.14 36.52 5.96
N GLY A 78 -25.44 35.32 6.45
CA GLY A 78 -26.46 34.43 5.88
C GLY A 78 -26.07 33.74 4.57
N GLY A 79 -24.81 33.86 4.15
CA GLY A 79 -24.23 33.11 3.04
C GLY A 79 -23.95 31.65 3.41
N THR A 80 -23.62 30.84 2.40
CA THR A 80 -23.29 29.41 2.55
C THR A 80 -21.82 29.12 2.23
N THR A 81 -21.07 30.11 1.75
CA THR A 81 -19.65 29.95 1.42
C THR A 81 -18.83 30.20 2.66
N ALA A 82 -18.16 29.15 3.15
CA ALA A 82 -17.25 29.21 4.28
C ALA A 82 -16.20 30.32 4.11
N ALA A 83 -15.86 30.97 5.21
CA ALA A 83 -14.78 31.94 5.25
C ALA A 83 -13.45 31.26 4.91
N THR A 84 -12.58 31.99 4.23
CA THR A 84 -11.18 31.59 3.96
C THR A 84 -10.18 32.48 4.67
N VAL A 85 -10.64 33.60 5.22
CA VAL A 85 -9.84 34.55 6.01
C VAL A 85 -10.67 34.93 7.24
N ILE A 86 -10.06 34.83 8.41
CA ILE A 86 -10.61 35.29 9.68
C ILE A 86 -9.66 36.34 10.24
N LYS A 87 -10.20 37.51 10.57
CA LYS A 87 -9.41 38.56 11.21
C LYS A 87 -9.39 38.35 12.71
N TYR A 88 -8.21 38.41 13.32
CA TYR A 88 -8.08 38.29 14.77
C TYR A 88 -7.50 39.57 15.39
N ALA A 89 -7.72 39.77 16.69
CA ALA A 89 -7.03 40.78 17.46
C ALA A 89 -6.89 40.40 18.94
N PHE A 90 -5.99 41.11 19.62
CA PHE A 90 -5.83 41.09 21.07
C PHE A 90 -6.28 42.45 21.64
N PRO A 91 -7.54 42.58 22.10
CA PRO A 91 -8.02 43.80 22.72
C PRO A 91 -7.15 44.25 23.89
N THR A 92 -6.94 45.57 23.97
CA THR A 92 -6.12 46.23 25.01
C THR A 92 -6.96 47.12 25.92
N ASP A 93 -8.18 47.46 25.52
CA ASP A 93 -9.10 48.25 26.32
C ASP A 93 -10.56 47.78 26.13
N VAL A 94 -11.39 47.92 27.16
CA VAL A 94 -12.83 47.57 27.09
C VAL A 94 -13.58 48.32 25.99
N THR A 95 -13.07 49.47 25.55
CA THR A 95 -13.63 50.23 24.42
C THR A 95 -13.51 49.49 23.10
N ASP A 96 -12.56 48.56 22.94
CA ASP A 96 -12.43 47.72 21.75
C ASP A 96 -13.68 46.86 21.51
N PHE A 97 -14.45 46.56 22.56
CA PHE A 97 -15.72 45.81 22.48
C PHE A 97 -16.95 46.68 22.26
N THR A 98 -16.85 47.99 22.46
CA THR A 98 -18.02 48.88 22.52
C THR A 98 -17.98 50.02 21.50
N GLU A 99 -16.79 50.44 21.05
CA GLU A 99 -16.62 51.48 20.06
C GLU A 99 -17.18 51.03 18.70
N GLY A 100 -18.04 51.85 18.09
CA GLY A 100 -18.64 51.53 16.80
C GLY A 100 -19.71 50.43 16.82
N VAL A 101 -19.98 49.80 17.98
CA VAL A 101 -20.96 48.71 18.14
C VAL A 101 -22.33 49.26 18.58
N PRO A 102 -23.37 49.25 17.72
CA PRO A 102 -24.69 49.73 18.10
C PRO A 102 -25.28 48.90 19.25
N GLY A 103 -25.67 49.57 20.33
CA GLY A 103 -26.22 48.92 21.53
C GLY A 103 -25.16 48.42 22.53
N GLY A 104 -23.87 48.65 22.29
CA GLY A 104 -22.76 48.25 23.18
C GLY A 104 -22.50 46.74 23.19
N TYR A 105 -21.63 46.29 24.09
CA TYR A 105 -21.39 44.87 24.33
C TYR A 105 -22.52 44.27 25.18
N PRO A 106 -23.15 43.14 24.79
CA PRO A 106 -24.30 42.60 25.50
C PRO A 106 -23.99 42.12 26.94
N ASP A 107 -22.91 41.38 27.16
CA ASP A 107 -22.50 40.94 28.50
C ASP A 107 -21.53 41.92 29.17
N THR A 108 -22.09 42.95 29.80
CA THR A 108 -21.31 43.96 30.51
C THR A 108 -20.51 43.39 31.70
N LYS A 109 -20.82 42.18 32.20
CA LYS A 109 -20.07 41.58 33.31
C LYS A 109 -18.73 41.00 32.86
N LEU A 110 -18.62 40.59 31.59
CA LEU A 110 -17.33 40.20 31.00
C LEU A 110 -16.41 41.41 30.91
N LEU A 111 -16.94 42.56 30.46
CA LEU A 111 -16.17 43.80 30.40
C LEU A 111 -15.67 44.28 31.76
N GLU A 112 -16.45 44.09 32.84
CA GLU A 112 -16.01 44.43 34.21
C GLU A 112 -14.80 43.61 34.68
N LYS A 113 -14.54 42.46 34.03
CA LYS A 113 -13.47 41.51 34.36
C LYS A 113 -12.38 41.42 33.30
N PHE A 114 -12.40 42.36 32.35
CA PHE A 114 -11.44 42.40 31.26
C PHE A 114 -10.01 42.59 31.78
N GLU A 115 -9.09 41.78 31.24
CA GLU A 115 -7.65 41.97 31.30
C GLU A 115 -7.04 41.82 29.91
N GLU A 116 -5.88 42.43 29.69
CA GLU A 116 -5.05 42.12 28.53
C GLU A 116 -4.51 40.69 28.67
N VAL A 117 -4.46 39.97 27.54
CA VAL A 117 -3.75 38.68 27.48
C VAL A 117 -2.26 38.87 27.78
N SER A 118 -1.59 37.85 28.31
CA SER A 118 -0.13 37.85 28.42
C SER A 118 0.55 37.53 27.09
N ASP A 119 1.84 37.85 26.97
CA ASP A 119 2.68 37.45 25.84
C ASP A 119 2.61 35.92 25.58
N GLU A 120 2.57 35.11 26.64
CA GLU A 120 2.42 33.65 26.53
C GLU A 120 1.03 33.21 26.05
N GLN A 121 -0.03 33.90 26.49
CA GLN A 121 -1.40 33.64 26.00
C GLN A 121 -1.54 34.04 24.53
N GLU A 122 -0.95 35.17 24.14
CA GLU A 122 -0.88 35.63 22.75
C GLU A 122 -0.11 34.61 21.89
N ALA A 123 1.09 34.19 22.33
CA ALA A 123 1.89 33.18 21.62
C ALA A 123 1.14 31.84 21.47
N ALA A 124 0.43 31.41 22.51
CA ALA A 124 -0.39 30.21 22.49
C ALA A 124 -1.60 30.34 21.55
N ALA A 125 -2.30 31.47 21.55
CA ALA A 125 -3.41 31.73 20.63
C ALA A 125 -2.93 31.75 19.16
N LEU A 126 -1.79 32.37 18.88
CA LEU A 126 -1.16 32.37 17.57
C LEU A 126 -0.78 30.95 17.12
N ALA A 127 -0.21 30.13 18.01
CA ALA A 127 0.11 28.73 17.71
C ALA A 127 -1.16 27.92 17.38
N ALA A 128 -2.25 28.10 18.14
CA ALA A 128 -3.53 27.44 17.87
C ALA A 128 -4.13 27.86 16.51
N MET A 129 -4.09 29.15 16.16
CA MET A 129 -4.51 29.66 14.85
C MET A 129 -3.67 29.07 13.71
N ASN A 130 -2.35 29.02 13.87
CA ASN A 130 -1.47 28.44 12.86
C ASN A 130 -1.67 26.93 12.68
N LEU A 131 -2.00 26.18 13.74
CA LEU A 131 -2.40 24.78 13.62
C LEU A 131 -3.66 24.65 12.74
N VAL A 132 -4.72 25.41 13.01
CA VAL A 132 -5.94 25.37 12.19
C VAL A 132 -5.68 25.77 10.74
N ALA A 133 -4.83 26.77 10.50
CA ALA A 133 -4.41 27.15 9.14
C ALA A 133 -3.59 26.05 8.44
N SER A 134 -2.87 25.22 9.20
CA SER A 134 -2.13 24.08 8.64
C SER A 134 -3.07 22.93 8.22
N TYR A 135 -4.24 22.82 8.83
CA TYR A 135 -5.22 21.76 8.55
C TYR A 135 -6.27 22.14 7.52
N THR A 136 -6.60 23.44 7.45
CA THR A 136 -7.74 23.96 6.69
C THR A 136 -7.36 25.06 5.72
N LYS A 137 -8.27 25.45 4.84
CA LYS A 137 -8.07 26.61 3.94
C LYS A 137 -8.21 27.97 4.64
N LEU A 138 -8.43 28.00 5.96
CA LEU A 138 -8.47 29.25 6.71
C LEU A 138 -7.10 29.89 6.79
N LYS A 139 -7.10 31.22 6.67
CA LYS A 139 -5.97 32.09 6.98
C LYS A 139 -6.38 33.02 8.11
N PHE A 140 -5.46 33.25 9.04
CA PHE A 140 -5.65 34.20 10.12
C PHE A 140 -4.82 35.45 9.83
N GLU A 141 -5.48 36.60 9.85
CA GLU A 141 -4.86 37.90 9.60
C GLU A 141 -5.11 38.80 10.80
N GLU A 142 -4.07 39.45 11.32
CA GLU A 142 -4.26 40.43 12.39
C GLU A 142 -5.08 41.62 11.86
N ALA A 143 -6.11 42.01 12.60
CA ALA A 143 -6.96 43.12 12.25
C ALA A 143 -6.18 44.45 12.36
N VAL A 144 -6.56 45.43 11.54
CA VAL A 144 -5.95 46.77 11.56
C VAL A 144 -6.23 47.51 12.86
N SER A 145 -7.33 47.16 13.54
CA SER A 145 -7.71 47.64 14.86
C SER A 145 -8.27 46.47 15.68
N PRO A 146 -8.07 46.46 17.02
CA PRO A 146 -8.68 45.47 17.91
C PRO A 146 -10.19 45.63 18.10
N SER A 147 -10.81 46.63 17.47
CA SER A 147 -12.24 46.89 17.60
C SER A 147 -13.11 45.75 17.08
N ALA A 148 -14.24 45.55 17.75
CA ALA A 148 -15.35 44.65 17.40
C ALA A 148 -15.85 44.73 15.95
N VAL A 149 -15.60 45.86 15.27
CA VAL A 149 -16.02 46.06 13.88
C VAL A 149 -15.00 45.53 12.87
N ASP A 150 -13.74 45.36 13.28
CA ASP A 150 -12.61 45.03 12.41
C ASP A 150 -12.08 43.60 12.62
N ALA A 151 -12.19 43.07 13.85
CA ALA A 151 -11.76 41.72 14.22
C ALA A 151 -12.96 40.76 14.38
N THR A 152 -12.83 39.57 13.80
CA THR A 152 -13.82 38.48 13.92
C THR A 152 -13.54 37.60 15.13
N LEU A 153 -12.27 37.30 15.41
CA LEU A 153 -11.84 36.65 16.63
C LEU A 153 -11.13 37.65 17.53
N ARG A 154 -11.49 37.70 18.80
CA ARG A 154 -10.84 38.57 19.79
C ARG A 154 -10.43 37.75 20.99
N PHE A 155 -9.19 37.90 21.44
CA PHE A 155 -8.66 37.16 22.59
C PHE A 155 -8.37 38.11 23.74
N SER A 156 -9.02 37.91 24.88
CA SER A 156 -8.88 38.78 26.05
C SER A 156 -8.75 37.97 27.33
N GLY A 157 -8.06 38.53 28.32
CA GLY A 157 -7.97 37.97 29.66
C GLY A 157 -9.28 38.17 30.44
N LEU A 158 -9.59 37.21 31.32
CA LEU A 158 -10.73 37.23 32.21
C LEU A 158 -10.29 36.98 33.67
N THR A 159 -10.36 38.00 34.50
CA THR A 159 -10.04 37.89 35.94
C THR A 159 -11.15 37.14 36.69
N ASP A 160 -10.76 36.23 37.60
CA ASP A 160 -11.70 35.52 38.49
C ASP A 160 -12.87 34.85 37.74
N GLY A 161 -12.58 34.20 36.60
CA GLY A 161 -13.52 33.46 35.76
C GLY A 161 -12.87 32.24 35.09
N SER A 162 -13.69 31.31 34.62
CA SER A 162 -13.26 30.22 33.72
C SER A 162 -13.14 30.75 32.29
N SER A 163 -12.24 30.18 31.51
CA SER A 163 -12.17 30.46 30.08
C SER A 163 -13.52 30.15 29.41
N GLN A 164 -13.88 30.93 28.40
CA GLN A 164 -15.09 30.75 27.61
C GLN A 164 -14.98 31.47 26.26
N ALA A 165 -15.61 30.90 25.24
CA ALA A 165 -15.74 31.52 23.94
C ALA A 165 -17.19 31.64 23.45
N ALA A 166 -17.41 32.64 22.62
CA ALA A 166 -18.68 32.86 21.94
C ALA A 166 -18.64 32.25 20.53
N PHE A 167 -19.64 31.43 20.24
CA PHE A 167 -19.81 30.81 18.93
C PHE A 167 -20.09 31.83 17.80
N PRO A 168 -19.88 31.45 16.52
CA PRO A 168 -20.34 32.23 15.39
C PRO A 168 -21.87 32.48 15.44
N ALA A 169 -22.30 33.72 15.21
CA ALA A 169 -23.73 34.06 15.25
C ALA A 169 -24.50 33.56 14.02
N ASN A 170 -25.79 33.25 14.23
CA ASN A 170 -26.72 32.75 13.21
C ASN A 170 -28.06 33.51 13.26
N PRO A 171 -28.69 33.87 12.12
CA PRO A 171 -30.08 34.37 12.08
C PRO A 171 -31.20 33.32 12.33
N GLY A 172 -30.87 32.07 12.70
CA GLY A 172 -31.84 30.99 12.94
C GLY A 172 -32.61 31.06 14.27
N PRO A 173 -33.74 30.33 14.41
CA PRO A 173 -34.65 30.41 15.56
C PRO A 173 -34.08 29.93 16.92
N TYR A 174 -32.86 29.41 16.94
CA TYR A 174 -32.23 28.80 18.13
C TYR A 174 -30.78 29.25 18.37
N SER A 175 -30.33 30.38 17.80
CA SER A 175 -29.11 31.06 18.27
C SER A 175 -29.52 32.18 19.24
N PRO A 176 -29.39 31.98 20.56
CA PRO A 176 -29.54 33.05 21.52
C PRO A 176 -28.31 33.98 21.57
N GLN A 177 -27.21 33.64 20.87
CA GLN A 177 -25.98 34.42 20.87
C GLN A 177 -26.12 35.70 20.05
N ASP A 178 -25.73 36.81 20.66
CA ASP A 178 -25.71 38.10 20.02
C ASP A 178 -24.48 38.21 19.10
N ALA A 179 -24.71 38.63 17.85
CA ALA A 179 -23.64 38.76 16.86
C ALA A 179 -22.50 39.71 17.26
N ARG A 180 -22.69 40.54 18.28
CA ARG A 180 -21.69 41.47 18.81
C ARG A 180 -20.61 40.78 19.66
N GLU A 181 -20.87 39.56 20.14
CA GLU A 181 -19.95 38.77 20.97
C GLU A 181 -19.30 37.63 20.19
N SER A 182 -19.82 37.28 19.02
CA SER A 182 -19.37 36.13 18.25
C SER A 182 -17.88 36.15 17.96
N GLY A 183 -17.22 35.03 18.23
CA GLY A 183 -15.79 34.86 18.02
C GLY A 183 -14.91 35.36 19.17
N ASP A 184 -15.51 35.93 20.23
CA ASP A 184 -14.75 36.39 21.39
C ASP A 184 -14.31 35.21 22.24
N ASN A 185 -13.03 35.21 22.60
CA ASN A 185 -12.37 34.24 23.46
C ASN A 185 -11.93 34.97 24.73
N TRP A 186 -12.55 34.64 25.85
CA TRP A 186 -12.22 35.15 27.17
C TRP A 186 -11.41 34.09 27.92
N LEU A 187 -10.11 34.31 28.02
CA LEU A 187 -9.15 33.35 28.58
C LEU A 187 -8.91 33.66 30.06
N SER A 188 -9.07 32.68 30.93
CA SER A 188 -8.81 32.87 32.36
C SER A 188 -7.38 33.38 32.60
N THR A 189 -7.24 34.39 33.47
CA THR A 189 -5.92 34.87 33.90
C THR A 189 -5.44 34.21 35.20
N ASN A 190 -6.26 33.33 35.77
CA ASN A 190 -5.90 32.50 36.92
C ASN A 190 -5.09 31.28 36.44
N GLY A 191 -3.77 31.33 36.65
CA GLY A 191 -2.86 30.34 36.08
C GLY A 191 -2.60 30.65 34.61
N ARG A 192 -1.75 31.63 34.31
CA ARG A 192 -1.37 31.92 32.92
C ARG A 192 -0.51 30.76 32.37
N PRO A 193 -0.60 30.44 31.07
CA PRO A 193 0.27 29.45 30.47
C PRO A 193 1.75 29.82 30.70
N PRO A 194 2.63 28.82 30.93
CA PRO A 194 4.06 29.07 30.98
C PRO A 194 4.60 29.35 29.56
N ALA A 195 5.87 29.75 29.46
CA ALA A 195 6.49 30.00 28.16
C ALA A 195 6.57 28.74 27.28
N ASP A 196 6.72 27.56 27.90
CA ASP A 196 6.66 26.23 27.31
C ASP A 196 5.24 25.65 27.38
N PHE A 197 4.27 26.34 26.76
CA PHE A 197 2.85 26.03 26.89
C PHE A 197 2.40 24.72 26.19
N TYR A 198 3.21 24.12 25.33
CA TYR A 198 2.84 22.89 24.63
C TYR A 198 2.59 21.73 25.60
N GLY A 199 1.50 20.99 25.38
CA GLY A 199 1.07 19.89 26.22
C GLY A 199 0.56 20.28 27.61
N THR A 200 0.36 21.59 27.85
CA THR A 200 -0.31 22.07 29.06
C THR A 200 -1.82 22.16 28.88
N ASP A 201 -2.58 22.00 29.95
CA ASP A 201 -4.04 22.17 29.90
C ASP A 201 -4.46 23.59 29.51
N HIS A 202 -3.61 24.60 29.75
CA HIS A 202 -3.85 25.98 29.32
C HIS A 202 -3.85 26.09 27.79
N PHE A 203 -2.88 25.46 27.11
CA PHE A 203 -2.85 25.44 25.66
C PHE A 203 -4.02 24.61 25.09
N ASN A 204 -4.31 23.46 25.70
CA ASN A 204 -5.49 22.66 25.35
C ASN A 204 -6.80 23.47 25.50
N THR A 205 -6.92 24.27 26.56
CA THR A 205 -8.07 25.16 26.79
C THR A 205 -8.15 26.26 25.72
N ILE A 206 -7.02 26.85 25.32
CA ILE A 206 -7.02 27.86 24.24
C ILE A 206 -7.48 27.23 22.92
N MET A 207 -7.02 26.02 22.58
CA MET A 207 -7.51 25.28 21.42
C MET A 207 -9.00 24.96 21.54
N HIS A 208 -9.46 24.55 22.72
CA HIS A 208 -10.86 24.25 23.00
C HIS A 208 -11.78 25.47 22.78
N GLU A 209 -11.47 26.60 23.41
CA GLU A 209 -12.26 27.82 23.28
C GLU A 209 -12.24 28.35 21.85
N MET A 210 -11.08 28.28 21.19
CA MET A 210 -10.98 28.66 19.78
C MET A 210 -11.81 27.73 18.89
N GLY A 211 -11.90 26.43 19.21
CA GLY A 211 -12.80 25.48 18.56
C GLY A 211 -14.27 25.94 18.62
N HIS A 212 -14.74 26.39 19.79
CA HIS A 212 -16.06 27.01 19.92
C HIS A 212 -16.22 28.27 19.07
N ALA A 213 -15.23 29.17 19.11
CA ALA A 213 -15.22 30.39 18.31
C ALA A 213 -15.22 30.11 16.80
N LEU A 214 -14.79 28.92 16.37
CA LEU A 214 -14.82 28.44 14.99
C LEU A 214 -16.05 27.59 14.65
N GLY A 215 -16.92 27.29 15.63
CA GLY A 215 -18.21 26.61 15.41
C GLY A 215 -18.27 25.13 15.84
N LEU A 216 -17.24 24.62 16.53
CA LEU A 216 -17.26 23.28 17.10
C LEU A 216 -17.95 23.28 18.46
N LYS A 217 -18.82 22.30 18.76
CA LYS A 217 -19.37 22.10 20.11
C LYS A 217 -18.57 21.10 20.92
N HIS A 218 -18.94 20.98 22.18
CA HIS A 218 -18.42 19.94 23.04
C HIS A 218 -18.70 18.54 22.48
N GLY A 219 -17.68 17.68 22.50
CA GLY A 219 -17.80 16.28 22.05
C GLY A 219 -18.73 15.44 22.91
N HIS A 220 -18.83 15.72 24.20
CA HIS A 220 -19.72 14.99 25.11
C HIS A 220 -21.17 15.50 25.12
N ASP A 221 -21.45 16.63 24.46
CA ASP A 221 -22.79 17.23 24.44
C ASP A 221 -23.71 16.48 23.48
N SER A 222 -24.77 15.86 24.01
CA SER A 222 -25.74 15.10 23.22
C SER A 222 -26.72 15.94 22.37
N THR A 223 -26.68 17.27 22.48
CA THR A 223 -27.58 18.15 21.72
C THR A 223 -27.17 18.27 20.25
N TYR A 224 -28.11 18.73 19.40
CA TYR A 224 -27.94 18.90 17.95
C TYR A 224 -27.58 17.59 17.22
N ASN A 225 -26.31 17.44 16.85
CA ASN A 225 -25.78 16.32 16.07
C ASN A 225 -25.35 15.11 16.93
N GLY A 226 -25.73 15.08 18.20
CA GLY A 226 -25.36 14.00 19.12
C GLY A 226 -23.96 14.19 19.73
N ALA A 227 -23.53 13.23 20.53
CA ALA A 227 -22.22 13.22 21.18
C ALA A 227 -21.27 12.24 20.49
N LEU A 228 -19.97 12.44 20.69
CA LEU A 228 -18.93 11.45 20.37
C LEU A 228 -19.31 10.09 20.96
N ALA A 229 -18.99 9.02 20.24
CA ALA A 229 -19.15 7.68 20.77
C ALA A 229 -18.41 7.56 22.10
N ALA A 230 -18.97 6.79 23.04
CA ALA A 230 -18.45 6.74 24.41
C ALA A 230 -16.96 6.36 24.46
N ASN A 231 -16.51 5.46 23.57
CA ASN A 231 -15.12 4.99 23.45
C ASN A 231 -14.19 5.93 22.68
N GLN A 232 -14.69 7.08 22.23
CA GLN A 232 -13.96 8.11 21.48
C GLN A 232 -14.11 9.50 22.12
N ASN A 233 -14.78 9.57 23.26
CA ASN A 233 -15.06 10.80 23.98
C ASN A 233 -13.97 11.06 25.03
N ASP A 234 -12.74 11.25 24.58
CA ASP A 234 -11.60 11.68 25.40
C ASP A 234 -10.57 12.48 24.56
N ASN A 235 -9.56 13.04 25.24
CA ASN A 235 -8.51 13.85 24.63
C ASN A 235 -7.64 13.11 23.61
N GLU A 236 -7.73 11.78 23.48
CA GLU A 236 -7.04 11.05 22.41
C GLU A 236 -7.63 11.35 21.04
N PHE A 237 -8.90 11.78 20.99
CA PHE A 237 -9.64 11.93 19.75
C PHE A 237 -10.19 13.33 19.50
N SER A 238 -10.45 14.12 20.56
CA SER A 238 -10.93 15.49 20.44
C SER A 238 -10.57 16.35 21.65
N VAL A 239 -10.02 17.54 21.42
CA VAL A 239 -9.81 18.57 22.45
C VAL A 239 -11.13 19.21 22.90
N MET A 240 -12.22 19.01 22.15
CA MET A 240 -13.55 19.56 22.44
C MET A 240 -14.31 18.78 23.52
N THR A 241 -13.72 17.73 24.09
CA THR A 241 -14.31 17.02 25.22
C THR A 241 -13.78 17.52 26.57
N TYR A 242 -14.52 17.21 27.62
CA TYR A 242 -14.12 17.48 29.00
C TYR A 242 -13.40 16.28 29.64
N ALA A 243 -13.31 15.16 28.92
CA ALA A 243 -12.71 13.93 29.42
C ALA A 243 -11.25 13.83 28.99
N SER A 244 -10.31 13.81 29.93
CA SER A 244 -8.90 13.56 29.60
C SER A 244 -8.63 12.09 29.30
N TYR A 245 -9.44 11.18 29.84
CA TYR A 245 -9.40 9.74 29.62
C TYR A 245 -10.81 9.16 29.45
N PHE A 246 -10.87 7.97 28.84
CA PHE A 246 -12.12 7.24 28.67
C PHE A 246 -12.88 7.01 29.98
N GLY A 247 -14.16 7.40 29.99
CA GLY A 247 -15.02 7.24 31.16
C GLY A 247 -14.86 8.31 32.25
N ALA A 248 -14.02 9.33 32.02
CA ALA A 248 -13.92 10.49 32.88
C ALA A 248 -15.28 11.22 33.00
N ASN A 249 -15.48 11.89 34.13
CA ASN A 249 -16.67 12.69 34.35
C ASN A 249 -16.66 13.93 33.45
N THR A 250 -17.67 14.09 32.60
CA THR A 250 -17.80 15.22 31.68
C THR A 250 -18.67 16.37 32.21
N SER A 251 -19.15 16.30 33.47
CA SER A 251 -19.86 17.45 34.08
C SER A 251 -18.94 18.64 34.36
N THR A 252 -17.64 18.38 34.44
CA THR A 252 -16.56 19.33 34.66
C THR A 252 -15.34 18.82 33.91
N ALA A 253 -14.58 19.70 33.25
CA ALA A 253 -13.35 19.29 32.60
C ALA A 253 -12.41 18.55 33.58
N THR A 254 -11.91 17.40 33.17
CA THR A 254 -10.81 16.71 33.83
C THR A 254 -9.52 17.07 33.12
N GLU A 255 -8.51 17.43 33.90
CA GLU A 255 -7.17 17.80 33.43
C GLU A 255 -6.29 16.57 33.32
N ALA A 256 -5.50 16.45 32.25
CA ALA A 256 -4.48 15.42 32.16
C ALA A 256 -3.38 15.68 33.21
N HIS A 257 -2.50 14.72 33.45
CA HIS A 257 -1.34 15.00 34.30
C HIS A 257 -0.50 16.10 33.65
N LEU A 258 0.15 16.94 34.48
CA LEU A 258 0.93 18.08 34.00
C LEU A 258 1.87 17.66 32.86
N GLY A 259 1.77 18.35 31.73
CA GLY A 259 2.58 18.10 30.52
C GLY A 259 2.10 16.96 29.62
N SER A 260 0.88 16.45 29.84
CA SER A 260 0.29 15.32 29.09
C SER A 260 -1.02 15.67 28.36
N SER A 261 -1.31 16.96 28.19
CA SER A 261 -2.43 17.40 27.34
C SER A 261 -2.03 17.38 25.86
N PRO A 262 -2.99 17.35 24.92
CA PRO A 262 -2.70 17.42 23.49
C PRO A 262 -1.84 18.63 23.10
N GLN A 263 -0.85 18.41 22.22
CA GLN A 263 -0.03 19.47 21.61
C GLN A 263 -0.63 20.00 20.30
N SER A 264 -1.73 19.41 19.84
CA SER A 264 -2.46 19.82 18.64
C SER A 264 -3.97 19.60 18.83
N TYR A 265 -4.75 20.10 17.87
CA TYR A 265 -6.09 19.55 17.64
C TYR A 265 -5.98 18.06 17.28
N MET A 266 -6.97 17.26 17.68
CA MET A 266 -6.96 15.81 17.47
C MET A 266 -7.78 15.41 16.25
N MET A 267 -7.73 14.13 15.86
CA MET A 267 -8.23 13.67 14.56
C MET A 267 -9.67 14.11 14.22
N TYR A 268 -10.60 14.11 15.19
CA TYR A 268 -11.98 14.53 14.94
C TYR A 268 -12.13 16.05 14.90
N ASP A 269 -11.32 16.78 15.66
CA ASP A 269 -11.32 18.25 15.60
C ASP A 269 -10.83 18.72 14.24
N ILE A 270 -9.72 18.13 13.76
CA ILE A 270 -9.15 18.42 12.43
C ILE A 270 -10.19 18.14 11.36
N ALA A 271 -10.81 16.96 11.37
CA ALA A 271 -11.83 16.58 10.41
C ALA A 271 -13.05 17.51 10.46
N ALA A 272 -13.52 17.90 11.65
CA ALA A 272 -14.66 18.79 11.83
C ALA A 272 -14.36 20.22 11.34
N LEU A 273 -13.15 20.73 11.59
CA LEU A 273 -12.71 22.02 11.05
C LEU A 273 -12.57 21.98 9.53
N GLN A 274 -12.06 20.89 8.98
CA GLN A 274 -12.00 20.67 7.53
C GLN A 274 -13.41 20.56 6.92
N ALA A 275 -14.38 19.99 7.64
CA ALA A 275 -15.76 19.92 7.18
C ALA A 275 -16.37 21.31 6.96
N TYR A 276 -16.06 22.27 7.85
CA TYR A 276 -16.50 23.65 7.67
C TYR A 276 -15.68 24.43 6.67
N TYR A 277 -14.35 24.32 6.72
CA TYR A 277 -13.45 25.27 6.06
C TYR A 277 -12.64 24.68 4.91
N GLY A 278 -12.81 23.40 4.61
CA GLY A 278 -12.08 22.64 3.60
C GLY A 278 -10.65 22.30 4.04
N ALA A 279 -10.15 21.15 3.59
CA ALA A 279 -8.79 20.70 3.88
C ALA A 279 -7.69 21.49 3.15
N ASN A 280 -6.57 21.68 3.83
CA ASN A 280 -5.35 22.28 3.28
C ASN A 280 -4.49 21.21 2.59
N PHE A 281 -4.22 21.39 1.30
CA PHE A 281 -3.34 20.53 0.48
C PHE A 281 -2.21 21.31 -0.20
N ASP A 282 -1.72 22.38 0.43
CA ASP A 282 -0.77 23.31 -0.18
C ASP A 282 0.65 22.71 -0.37
N ARG A 283 0.90 21.48 0.09
CA ARG A 283 2.21 20.80 0.01
C ARG A 283 2.25 19.61 -0.94
N VAL A 284 1.23 19.44 -1.80
CA VAL A 284 1.23 18.42 -2.87
C VAL A 284 2.46 18.58 -3.77
N GLY A 285 3.13 17.46 -4.07
CA GLY A 285 4.36 17.44 -4.86
C GLY A 285 5.63 17.83 -4.08
N THR A 286 5.54 17.90 -2.75
CA THR A 286 6.71 18.06 -1.86
C THR A 286 6.90 16.83 -0.98
N THR A 287 8.05 16.73 -0.31
CA THR A 287 8.36 15.66 0.65
C THR A 287 8.52 16.18 2.07
N SER A 288 8.18 15.36 3.06
CA SER A 288 8.36 15.65 4.48
C SER A 288 8.83 14.42 5.25
N ALA A 289 9.98 14.51 5.93
CA ALA A 289 10.41 13.52 6.92
C ALA A 289 10.14 14.07 8.33
N TYR A 290 9.30 13.38 9.08
CA TYR A 290 8.94 13.70 10.46
C TYR A 290 9.82 12.89 11.40
N THR A 291 10.51 13.57 12.30
CA THR A 291 11.33 12.93 13.35
C THR A 291 11.03 13.55 14.71
N TRP A 292 11.36 12.82 15.78
CA TRP A 292 11.26 13.29 17.15
C TRP A 292 12.58 13.08 17.89
N ASP A 293 12.89 14.01 18.79
CA ASP A 293 14.02 13.87 19.70
C ASP A 293 13.65 12.92 20.85
N GLU A 294 14.43 11.84 21.01
CA GLU A 294 14.22 10.77 21.99
C GLU A 294 14.18 11.25 23.46
N THR A 295 14.80 12.40 23.76
CA THR A 295 14.93 12.91 25.12
C THR A 295 13.86 13.95 25.46
N THR A 296 13.57 14.84 24.51
CA THR A 296 12.73 16.02 24.72
C THR A 296 11.35 15.90 24.08
N GLY A 297 11.18 14.99 23.11
CA GLY A 297 9.94 14.84 22.35
C GLY A 297 9.69 15.97 21.34
N GLN A 298 10.69 16.82 21.07
CA GLN A 298 10.58 17.87 20.06
C GLN A 298 10.41 17.25 18.66
N GLN A 299 9.35 17.65 17.95
CA GLN A 299 9.13 17.26 16.57
C GLN A 299 9.97 18.12 15.59
N TYR A 300 10.46 17.49 14.55
CA TYR A 300 11.11 18.13 13.41
C TYR A 300 10.46 17.68 12.10
N ILE A 301 10.45 18.58 11.11
CA ILE A 301 10.13 18.27 9.70
C ILE A 301 11.34 18.64 8.87
N ASN A 302 11.89 17.66 8.14
CA ASN A 302 13.09 17.82 7.32
C ASN A 302 14.27 18.42 8.13
N GLY A 303 14.46 17.96 9.37
CA GLY A 303 15.52 18.40 10.28
C GLY A 303 15.37 19.81 10.87
N THR A 304 14.25 20.49 10.60
CA THR A 304 13.93 21.80 11.19
C THR A 304 12.80 21.63 12.20
N VAL A 305 12.83 22.37 13.31
CA VAL A 305 11.75 22.35 14.32
C VAL A 305 10.41 22.52 13.63
N ALA A 306 9.50 21.57 13.85
CA ALA A 306 8.21 21.57 13.20
C ALA A 306 7.40 22.79 13.67
N PRO A 307 6.76 23.52 12.74
CA PRO A 307 6.01 24.72 13.09
C PRO A 307 4.86 24.39 14.03
N ASN A 308 4.62 25.26 15.02
CA ASN A 308 3.52 25.13 16.00
C ASN A 308 3.58 23.84 16.82
N THR A 309 4.78 23.33 17.06
CA THR A 309 5.06 22.24 17.98
C THR A 309 6.06 22.68 19.02
N GLY A 310 6.19 21.91 20.10
CA GLY A 310 7.21 22.18 21.11
C GLY A 310 7.30 21.11 22.18
N VAL A 311 8.37 21.18 22.97
CA VAL A 311 8.65 20.29 24.10
C VAL A 311 7.63 20.51 25.21
N THR A 312 7.12 19.42 25.78
CA THR A 312 6.26 19.46 26.98
C THR A 312 7.11 19.42 28.24
N ALA A 313 6.59 19.94 29.36
CA ALA A 313 7.30 19.95 30.65
C ALA A 313 7.70 18.54 31.16
N THR A 314 7.05 17.50 30.65
CA THR A 314 7.30 16.08 30.97
C THR A 314 7.79 15.26 29.78
N HIS A 315 8.19 15.92 28.69
CA HIS A 315 8.71 15.32 27.44
C HIS A 315 7.80 14.26 26.81
N LYS A 316 6.49 14.35 27.07
CA LYS A 316 5.46 13.54 26.42
C LYS A 316 5.21 14.03 25.00
N ILE A 317 4.86 13.09 24.13
CA ILE A 317 4.45 13.32 22.75
C ILE A 317 2.98 12.92 22.65
N PHE A 318 2.13 13.87 22.27
CA PHE A 318 0.69 13.64 22.13
C PHE A 318 0.09 14.62 21.13
N SER A 319 -0.07 14.18 19.89
CA SER A 319 -0.54 15.03 18.79
C SER A 319 -1.14 14.23 17.64
N THR A 320 -1.77 14.93 16.69
CA THR A 320 -2.21 14.39 15.40
C THR A 320 -1.45 15.07 14.26
N VAL A 321 -1.01 14.28 13.28
CA VAL A 321 -0.29 14.77 12.09
C VAL A 321 -1.22 14.85 10.88
N TRP A 322 -1.13 15.98 10.17
CA TRP A 322 -1.74 16.23 8.86
C TRP A 322 -0.66 16.73 7.91
N THR A 323 -0.45 16.02 6.78
CA THR A 323 0.71 16.23 5.89
C THR A 323 0.53 17.33 4.85
N GLN A 324 -0.68 17.86 4.70
CA GLN A 324 -1.03 18.85 3.67
C GLN A 324 -0.77 18.38 2.22
N GLY A 325 -0.77 17.07 1.97
CA GLY A 325 -0.56 16.53 0.63
C GLY A 325 0.87 16.12 0.30
N ALA A 326 1.84 16.32 1.21
CA ALA A 326 3.23 15.95 0.98
C ALA A 326 3.41 14.43 1.06
N LEU A 327 4.26 13.87 0.19
CA LEU A 327 4.78 12.51 0.36
C LEU A 327 5.59 12.48 1.66
N SER A 328 5.14 11.71 2.63
CA SER A 328 5.61 11.87 4.01
C SER A 328 6.14 10.56 4.59
N THR A 329 7.24 10.67 5.33
CA THR A 329 7.88 9.58 6.07
C THR A 329 7.85 9.88 7.56
N TYR A 330 7.44 8.92 8.38
CA TYR A 330 7.84 8.88 9.79
C TYR A 330 9.21 8.21 9.89
N ASP A 331 10.20 8.94 10.39
CA ASP A 331 11.53 8.40 10.66
C ASP A 331 11.72 8.31 12.18
N LEU A 332 11.59 7.08 12.66
CA LEU A 332 11.60 6.68 14.07
C LEU A 332 12.88 5.90 14.42
N SER A 333 13.88 5.94 13.53
CA SER A 333 15.15 5.20 13.65
C SER A 333 15.99 5.52 14.89
N ASN A 334 15.65 6.59 15.62
CA ASN A 334 16.31 6.93 16.88
C ASN A 334 15.67 6.24 18.10
N PHE A 335 14.55 5.54 17.95
CA PHE A 335 13.86 4.89 19.06
C PHE A 335 14.17 3.39 19.09
N ASP A 336 14.81 2.90 20.15
CA ASP A 336 15.21 1.48 20.29
C ASP A 336 14.12 0.61 20.97
N GLU A 337 12.93 1.15 21.30
CA GLU A 337 11.83 0.39 21.91
C GLU A 337 11.07 -0.44 20.86
N ASP A 338 10.49 -1.59 21.25
CA ASP A 338 9.52 -2.31 20.40
C ASP A 338 8.31 -1.41 20.06
N GLN A 339 8.14 -1.07 18.79
CA GLN A 339 7.16 -0.13 18.26
C GLN A 339 5.85 -0.82 17.83
N HIS A 340 4.74 -0.08 17.83
CA HIS A 340 3.48 -0.53 17.26
C HIS A 340 2.83 0.61 16.48
N ASP A 341 3.03 0.60 15.18
CA ASP A 341 2.80 1.74 14.30
C ASP A 341 1.87 1.39 13.15
N ASP A 342 0.74 2.08 13.09
CA ASP A 342 -0.31 1.83 12.10
C ASP A 342 -0.58 3.11 11.31
N LEU A 343 -0.20 3.11 10.03
CA LEU A 343 -0.27 4.27 9.13
C LEU A 343 -1.68 4.55 8.60
N ARG A 344 -2.68 3.73 8.95
CA ARG A 344 -4.06 3.93 8.46
C ARG A 344 -4.70 5.19 9.07
N PRO A 345 -5.66 5.82 8.37
CA PRO A 345 -6.36 6.99 8.90
C PRO A 345 -7.02 6.70 10.26
N GLY A 346 -6.88 7.62 11.23
CA GLY A 346 -7.46 7.47 12.56
C GLY A 346 -6.77 6.45 13.47
N ARG A 347 -5.68 5.83 12.98
CA ARG A 347 -4.78 5.00 13.79
C ARG A 347 -3.65 5.83 14.36
N TRP A 348 -2.71 5.20 15.04
CA TRP A 348 -1.65 5.86 15.77
C TRP A 348 -0.37 5.04 15.78
N LEU A 349 0.67 5.72 16.23
CA LEU A 349 2.02 5.21 16.39
C LEU A 349 2.39 5.21 17.86
N THR A 350 3.05 4.14 18.27
CA THR A 350 3.51 3.92 19.64
C THR A 350 4.98 3.53 19.59
N PHE A 351 5.84 4.53 19.41
CA PHE A 351 7.29 4.37 19.26
C PHE A 351 8.09 4.71 20.52
N SER A 352 7.47 5.34 21.52
CA SER A 352 8.07 5.47 22.85
C SER A 352 7.03 5.41 23.97
N ARG A 353 7.06 4.31 24.74
CA ARG A 353 6.19 4.09 25.90
C ARG A 353 6.47 5.09 27.01
N GLU A 354 7.74 5.51 27.17
CA GLU A 354 8.12 6.52 28.16
C GLU A 354 7.54 7.90 27.82
N GLN A 355 7.35 8.21 26.54
CA GLN A 355 6.82 9.50 26.07
C GLN A 355 5.31 9.50 25.83
N LEU A 356 4.58 8.41 26.15
CA LEU A 356 3.12 8.41 26.10
C LEU A 356 2.52 9.36 27.14
N ALA A 357 1.50 10.11 26.73
CA ALA A 357 0.78 11.02 27.62
C ALA A 357 0.11 10.28 28.80
N ASP A 358 0.26 10.84 29.99
CA ASP A 358 -0.44 10.41 31.20
C ASP A 358 -1.79 11.13 31.29
N LEU A 359 -2.85 10.39 30.99
CA LEU A 359 -4.20 10.94 30.90
C LEU A 359 -4.90 11.00 32.27
N ASN A 360 -4.26 10.52 33.34
CA ASN A 360 -4.86 10.53 34.67
C ASN A 360 -5.12 11.97 35.13
N GLY A 361 -6.24 12.14 35.85
CA GLY A 361 -6.62 13.42 36.43
C GLY A 361 -5.51 14.02 37.30
N ALA A 362 -5.11 15.28 37.10
CA ALA A 362 -4.06 15.97 37.87
C ALA A 362 -4.24 15.96 39.41
N LEU A 363 -5.45 15.66 39.90
CA LEU A 363 -5.81 15.60 41.33
C LEU A 363 -5.95 14.16 41.89
N ALA A 364 -5.65 13.12 41.12
CA ALA A 364 -5.81 11.73 41.55
C ALA A 364 -4.63 11.24 42.43
N LEU A 365 -4.76 11.36 43.76
CA LEU A 365 -3.93 10.59 44.70
C LEU A 365 -4.18 9.08 44.52
N PRO A 366 -3.17 8.24 44.78
CA PRO A 366 -2.70 7.21 43.85
C PRO A 366 -3.86 6.36 43.30
N ALA A 367 -4.36 6.75 42.12
CA ALA A 367 -5.17 5.86 41.30
C ALA A 367 -4.28 4.70 40.81
N PRO A 368 -4.82 3.50 40.53
CA PRO A 368 -4.02 2.44 39.94
C PRO A 368 -3.41 2.97 38.65
N ALA A 369 -2.14 2.62 38.35
CA ALA A 369 -1.57 2.86 37.02
C ALA A 369 -2.60 2.39 35.98
N GLY A 370 -3.10 3.28 35.11
CA GLY A 370 -4.31 2.95 34.35
C GLY A 370 -4.49 3.66 33.03
N PHE A 371 -4.52 5.00 33.00
CA PHE A 371 -4.92 5.74 31.79
C PHE A 371 -3.71 6.43 31.14
N ILE A 372 -3.09 5.73 30.20
CA ILE A 372 -2.02 6.22 29.33
C ILE A 372 -2.60 6.28 27.91
N ALA A 373 -2.20 7.29 27.13
CA ALA A 373 -2.61 7.40 25.74
C ALA A 373 -2.20 6.16 24.93
N GLN A 374 -3.01 5.80 23.94
CA GLN A 374 -2.74 4.65 23.09
C GLN A 374 -1.53 4.85 22.18
N GLY A 375 -1.32 6.08 21.71
CA GLY A 375 -0.20 6.45 20.84
C GLY A 375 0.47 7.75 21.22
N ASN A 376 1.71 7.90 20.73
CA ASN A 376 2.45 9.15 20.75
C ASN A 376 1.89 10.12 19.69
N VAL A 377 1.62 9.59 18.50
CA VAL A 377 1.17 10.35 17.33
C VAL A 377 0.00 9.66 16.68
N TYR A 378 -1.07 10.40 16.39
CA TYR A 378 -2.25 9.91 15.71
C TYR A 378 -2.25 10.39 14.25
N ASN A 379 -2.76 9.56 13.35
CA ASN A 379 -2.93 9.91 11.94
C ASN A 379 -4.29 10.60 11.76
N ALA A 380 -4.27 11.77 11.13
CA ALA A 380 -5.51 12.48 10.81
C ALA A 380 -6.42 11.63 9.90
N LEU A 381 -7.73 11.87 10.01
CA LEU A 381 -8.70 11.27 9.09
C LEU A 381 -8.55 11.87 7.68
N GLN A 382 -8.95 11.11 6.67
CA GLN A 382 -9.01 11.59 5.29
C GLN A 382 -10.14 12.60 5.10
N TYR A 383 -9.93 13.54 4.19
CA TYR A 383 -10.95 14.50 3.74
C TYR A 383 -11.57 14.02 2.42
N GLY A 384 -12.77 13.43 2.47
CA GLY A 384 -13.52 13.01 1.28
C GLY A 384 -12.84 11.89 0.48
N ASP A 385 -12.43 10.83 1.17
CA ASP A 385 -11.65 9.69 0.64
C ASP A 385 -10.33 10.10 -0.07
N ASP A 386 -9.87 11.33 0.14
CA ASP A 386 -8.64 11.83 -0.47
C ASP A 386 -7.42 11.32 0.30
N THR A 387 -6.60 10.53 -0.39
CA THR A 387 -5.44 9.86 0.21
C THR A 387 -4.21 10.77 0.35
N ARG A 388 -4.24 11.99 -0.20
CA ARG A 388 -3.04 12.87 -0.24
C ARG A 388 -2.52 13.24 1.15
N SER A 389 -3.37 13.24 2.18
CA SER A 389 -2.97 13.56 3.55
C SER A 389 -2.34 12.40 4.31
N LEU A 390 -2.35 11.20 3.74
CA LEU A 390 -1.78 10.02 4.40
C LEU A 390 -0.25 10.10 4.46
N ILE A 391 0.28 9.37 5.43
CA ILE A 391 1.70 9.09 5.54
C ILE A 391 2.00 7.91 4.63
N SER A 392 3.07 8.02 3.84
CA SER A 392 3.41 7.02 2.83
C SER A 392 4.45 6.04 3.36
N ASN A 393 5.37 6.51 4.21
CA ASN A 393 6.55 5.70 4.56
C ASN A 393 6.78 5.69 6.06
N LEU A 394 7.40 4.62 6.55
CA LEU A 394 7.85 4.50 7.93
C LEU A 394 9.21 3.81 8.00
N ILE A 395 10.12 4.39 8.79
CA ILE A 395 11.40 3.79 9.17
C ILE A 395 11.34 3.58 10.67
N ALA A 396 11.33 2.32 11.10
CA ALA A 396 11.21 1.93 12.49
C ALA A 396 12.57 1.93 13.21
N GLY A 397 12.58 1.39 14.43
CA GLY A 397 13.65 1.50 15.40
C GLY A 397 14.72 0.42 15.29
N ARG A 398 15.19 -0.03 16.46
CA ARG A 398 15.94 -1.31 16.60
C ARG A 398 15.16 -2.35 17.42
N GLY A 399 13.89 -2.07 17.68
CA GLY A 399 13.01 -2.91 18.49
C GLY A 399 12.45 -4.05 17.65
N ASN A 400 11.66 -4.93 18.27
CA ASN A 400 10.81 -5.85 17.50
C ASN A 400 9.51 -5.12 17.19
N ASP A 401 9.41 -4.59 15.99
CA ASP A 401 8.44 -3.57 15.61
C ASP A 401 7.26 -4.19 14.88
N THR A 402 6.06 -3.64 15.10
CA THR A 402 4.86 -3.98 14.34
C THR A 402 4.44 -2.79 13.51
N ILE A 403 4.50 -2.92 12.20
CA ILE A 403 4.26 -1.84 11.22
C ILE A 403 3.13 -2.27 10.29
N VAL A 404 2.09 -1.44 10.21
CA VAL A 404 0.98 -1.63 9.25
C VAL A 404 0.91 -0.41 8.33
N GLY A 405 0.99 -0.67 7.04
CA GLY A 405 0.81 0.29 5.95
C GLY A 405 -0.63 0.78 5.82
N ASN A 406 -0.96 1.36 4.67
CA ASN A 406 -2.29 1.84 4.36
C ASN A 406 -2.66 1.54 2.89
N VAL A 407 -3.38 2.44 2.23
CA VAL A 407 -3.88 2.22 0.84
C VAL A 407 -2.97 2.86 -0.21
N LEU A 408 -1.84 3.42 0.20
CA LEU A 408 -0.84 4.03 -0.66
C LEU A 408 0.27 3.03 -0.93
N ASP A 409 1.00 3.24 -2.02
CA ASP A 409 2.32 2.63 -2.22
C ASP A 409 3.26 3.06 -1.07
N ASN A 410 3.51 2.15 -0.12
CA ASN A 410 4.26 2.39 1.10
C ASN A 410 5.70 1.91 1.03
N GLU A 411 6.63 2.65 1.65
CA GLU A 411 7.98 2.15 1.97
C GLU A 411 8.08 1.93 3.49
N LEU A 412 8.14 0.67 3.91
CA LEU A 412 8.17 0.24 5.31
C LEU A 412 9.52 -0.45 5.60
N ASN A 413 10.24 0.04 6.61
CA ASN A 413 11.55 -0.50 6.99
C ASN A 413 11.60 -0.81 8.50
N GLY A 414 11.76 -2.09 8.84
CA GLY A 414 11.89 -2.60 10.22
C GLY A 414 13.26 -2.35 10.87
N ASN A 415 14.32 -2.21 10.06
CA ASN A 415 15.72 -2.05 10.46
C ASN A 415 16.29 -3.24 11.25
N ASP A 416 16.48 -3.14 12.57
CA ASP A 416 17.02 -4.22 13.41
C ASP A 416 15.88 -4.71 14.30
N GLY A 417 15.69 -6.01 14.48
CA GLY A 417 14.55 -6.51 15.23
C GLY A 417 13.97 -7.76 14.62
N ASN A 418 13.07 -8.45 15.32
CA ASN A 418 12.18 -9.42 14.67
C ASN A 418 10.86 -8.70 14.39
N ASP A 419 10.72 -8.17 13.19
CA ASP A 419 9.67 -7.22 12.86
C ASP A 419 8.48 -7.88 12.18
N TYR A 420 7.32 -7.23 12.29
CA TYR A 420 6.10 -7.59 11.58
C TYR A 420 5.71 -6.42 10.68
N LEU A 421 5.79 -6.61 9.37
CA LEU A 421 5.47 -5.60 8.36
C LEU A 421 4.30 -6.09 7.50
N GLN A 422 3.27 -5.26 7.36
CA GLN A 422 2.12 -5.52 6.49
C GLN A 422 1.87 -4.31 5.58
N GLY A 423 1.92 -4.50 4.25
CA GLY A 423 1.72 -3.44 3.26
C GLY A 423 0.27 -2.96 3.16
N GLU A 424 -0.68 -3.90 3.23
CA GLU A 424 -2.12 -3.72 3.00
C GLU A 424 -2.46 -3.58 1.51
N ALA A 425 -2.67 -2.39 0.98
CA ALA A 425 -3.01 -2.22 -0.43
C ALA A 425 -2.16 -1.11 -1.05
N GLY A 426 -1.68 -1.33 -2.27
CA GLY A 426 -0.68 -0.45 -2.88
C GLY A 426 0.46 -1.27 -3.44
N ASN A 427 1.37 -0.66 -4.19
CA ASN A 427 2.61 -1.32 -4.60
C ASN A 427 3.68 -1.00 -3.56
N ASP A 428 3.79 -1.86 -2.56
CA ASP A 428 4.54 -1.60 -1.35
C ASP A 428 5.99 -2.10 -1.46
N THR A 429 6.87 -1.49 -0.69
CA THR A 429 8.24 -1.95 -0.46
C THR A 429 8.42 -2.21 1.03
N LEU A 430 8.56 -3.49 1.37
CA LEU A 430 8.74 -3.96 2.74
C LEU A 430 10.17 -4.45 2.93
N ILE A 431 10.86 -3.88 3.91
CA ILE A 431 12.25 -4.19 4.25
C ILE A 431 12.30 -4.65 5.70
N GLY A 432 12.53 -5.95 5.94
CA GLY A 432 12.66 -6.51 7.28
C GLY A 432 13.93 -6.00 7.95
N GLY A 433 15.08 -6.36 7.38
CA GLY A 433 16.38 -5.87 7.80
C GLY A 433 17.18 -6.94 8.54
N ASN A 434 17.58 -6.71 9.79
CA ASN A 434 18.30 -7.67 10.59
C ASN A 434 17.37 -8.30 11.63
N GLY A 435 17.15 -9.60 11.54
CA GLY A 435 16.45 -10.40 12.53
C GLY A 435 15.60 -11.45 11.85
N SER A 436 14.54 -11.92 12.50
CA SER A 436 13.65 -12.93 11.93
C SER A 436 12.30 -12.29 11.73
N ASP A 437 12.10 -11.78 10.52
CA ASP A 437 11.01 -10.86 10.21
C ASP A 437 9.82 -11.58 9.58
N PHE A 438 8.65 -10.96 9.67
CA PHE A 438 7.46 -11.35 8.95
C PHE A 438 7.02 -10.20 8.03
N LEU A 439 6.95 -10.45 6.73
CA LEU A 439 6.56 -9.49 5.70
C LEU A 439 5.36 -10.03 4.93
N ASP A 440 4.27 -9.25 4.84
CA ASP A 440 3.08 -9.56 4.04
C ASP A 440 2.75 -8.37 3.13
N GLY A 441 2.90 -8.56 1.82
CA GLY A 441 2.69 -7.50 0.82
C GLY A 441 1.23 -7.03 0.80
N GLY A 442 0.30 -7.98 0.76
CA GLY A 442 -1.13 -7.68 0.67
C GLY A 442 -1.60 -7.58 -0.78
N ASP A 443 -2.33 -6.53 -1.10
CA ASP A 443 -2.91 -6.28 -2.43
C ASP A 443 -2.04 -5.32 -3.24
N GLY A 444 -1.36 -5.81 -4.28
CA GLY A 444 -0.65 -4.94 -5.21
C GLY A 444 0.56 -5.61 -5.84
N ASN A 445 1.49 -4.83 -6.39
CA ASN A 445 2.75 -5.37 -6.89
C ASN A 445 3.87 -4.98 -5.94
N ASP A 446 4.18 -5.87 -5.01
CA ASP A 446 5.01 -5.55 -3.86
C ASP A 446 6.46 -6.02 -4.03
N LEU A 447 7.37 -5.33 -3.34
CA LEU A 447 8.77 -5.71 -3.18
C LEU A 447 9.02 -6.07 -1.71
N LEU A 448 9.27 -7.34 -1.44
CA LEU A 448 9.56 -7.85 -0.10
C LEU A 448 11.02 -8.26 0.01
N LEU A 449 11.75 -7.62 0.93
CA LEU A 449 13.15 -7.85 1.23
C LEU A 449 13.28 -8.31 2.69
N GLY A 450 13.48 -9.62 2.93
CA GLY A 450 13.64 -10.18 4.28
C GLY A 450 14.89 -9.64 4.96
N GLY A 451 16.05 -9.92 4.36
CA GLY A 451 17.31 -9.32 4.79
C GLY A 451 18.22 -10.37 5.43
N ALA A 452 18.46 -10.27 6.74
CA ALA A 452 19.38 -11.15 7.44
C ALA A 452 18.71 -11.82 8.64
N GLY A 453 18.65 -13.15 8.62
CA GLY A 453 18.05 -13.97 9.67
C GLY A 453 16.94 -14.80 9.05
N VAL A 454 16.08 -15.45 9.86
CA VAL A 454 15.12 -16.42 9.32
C VAL A 454 13.79 -15.73 9.13
N ASP A 455 13.49 -15.36 7.89
CA ASP A 455 12.37 -14.51 7.56
C ASP A 455 11.16 -15.30 7.04
N GLN A 456 9.99 -14.70 7.14
CA GLN A 456 8.72 -15.20 6.58
C GLN A 456 8.17 -14.14 5.64
N LEU A 457 8.09 -14.44 4.34
CA LEU A 457 7.62 -13.53 3.32
C LEU A 457 6.35 -14.09 2.66
N ARG A 458 5.29 -13.29 2.57
CA ARG A 458 4.08 -13.57 1.81
C ARG A 458 3.89 -12.50 0.73
N GLY A 459 3.87 -12.91 -0.54
CA GLY A 459 3.65 -12.00 -1.67
C GLY A 459 2.27 -11.36 -1.64
N GLY A 460 1.21 -12.18 -1.53
CA GLY A 460 -0.16 -11.69 -1.47
C GLY A 460 -0.85 -11.79 -2.84
N LEU A 461 -1.65 -10.78 -3.20
CA LEU A 461 -2.19 -10.65 -4.55
C LEU A 461 -1.21 -9.94 -5.48
N GLY A 462 -1.48 -9.94 -6.78
CA GLY A 462 -0.74 -9.16 -7.76
C GLY A 462 0.60 -9.77 -8.20
N VAL A 463 1.57 -8.92 -8.57
CA VAL A 463 2.85 -9.33 -9.16
C VAL A 463 4.01 -8.92 -8.25
N ASN A 464 4.47 -9.84 -7.42
CA ASN A 464 5.40 -9.52 -6.34
C ASN A 464 6.84 -9.95 -6.65
N ILE A 465 7.81 -9.24 -6.08
CA ILE A 465 9.21 -9.62 -6.04
C ILE A 465 9.60 -9.91 -4.60
N LEU A 466 10.01 -11.14 -4.33
CA LEU A 466 10.40 -11.59 -2.99
C LEU A 466 11.89 -11.92 -2.98
N GLN A 467 12.61 -11.48 -1.95
CA GLN A 467 13.99 -11.84 -1.68
C GLN A 467 14.14 -12.14 -0.19
N GLY A 468 14.34 -13.42 0.16
CA GLY A 468 14.57 -13.85 1.56
C GLY A 468 15.87 -13.28 2.11
N GLY A 469 16.96 -13.44 1.36
CA GLY A 469 18.27 -12.95 1.77
C GLY A 469 19.07 -13.99 2.55
N ALA A 470 19.76 -13.55 3.60
CA ALA A 470 20.70 -14.40 4.30
C ALA A 470 20.02 -15.26 5.37
N ALA A 471 20.46 -16.53 5.45
CA ALA A 471 19.90 -17.60 6.27
C ALA A 471 18.90 -18.44 5.46
N GLY A 472 17.86 -18.98 6.08
CA GLY A 472 16.98 -19.95 5.41
C GLY A 472 15.54 -19.61 5.72
N ASP A 473 14.87 -19.08 4.72
CA ASP A 473 13.63 -18.31 4.87
C ASP A 473 12.41 -19.12 4.46
N PHE A 474 11.24 -18.64 4.84
CA PHE A 474 9.96 -19.22 4.45
C PHE A 474 9.27 -18.26 3.49
N ILE A 475 9.09 -18.72 2.25
CA ILE A 475 8.55 -17.87 1.18
C ILE A 475 7.24 -18.47 0.69
N GLU A 476 6.18 -17.69 0.78
CA GLU A 476 4.84 -18.00 0.30
C GLU A 476 4.48 -17.02 -0.83
N PHE A 477 4.31 -17.52 -2.04
CA PHE A 477 3.98 -16.67 -3.19
C PHE A 477 2.58 -16.03 -3.07
N GLY A 478 1.57 -16.82 -2.74
CA GLY A 478 0.19 -16.34 -2.60
C GLY A 478 -0.61 -16.45 -3.91
N ASP A 479 -1.71 -15.69 -3.99
CA ASP A 479 -2.63 -15.70 -5.13
C ASP A 479 -2.18 -14.63 -6.15
N GLY A 480 -1.12 -14.89 -6.92
CA GLY A 480 -0.49 -13.89 -7.79
C GLY A 480 0.43 -14.47 -8.87
N ILE A 481 1.25 -13.61 -9.48
CA ILE A 481 2.34 -13.98 -10.41
C ILE A 481 3.62 -13.39 -9.84
N ASP A 482 4.44 -14.22 -9.22
CA ASP A 482 5.51 -13.69 -8.39
C ASP A 482 6.89 -14.16 -8.82
N THR A 483 7.91 -13.41 -8.42
CA THR A 483 9.31 -13.74 -8.65
C THR A 483 10.06 -13.82 -7.34
N LEU A 484 10.61 -15.00 -7.03
CA LEU A 484 11.64 -15.13 -6.00
C LEU A 484 12.99 -14.79 -6.62
N ARG A 485 13.59 -13.67 -6.21
CA ARG A 485 14.82 -13.14 -6.79
C ARG A 485 15.97 -13.22 -5.79
N ASP A 486 16.88 -14.17 -5.97
CA ASP A 486 18.01 -14.35 -5.04
C ASP A 486 19.22 -15.05 -5.67
N THR A 487 20.33 -15.21 -4.93
CA THR A 487 21.47 -16.02 -5.34
C THR A 487 21.28 -17.48 -4.97
N TRP A 488 21.97 -18.39 -5.68
CA TRP A 488 22.02 -19.81 -5.31
C TRP A 488 22.46 -20.08 -3.86
N THR A 489 23.28 -19.19 -3.29
CA THR A 489 23.81 -19.40 -1.94
C THR A 489 22.71 -19.26 -0.90
N ASP A 490 21.78 -18.37 -1.17
CA ASP A 490 20.76 -17.89 -0.24
C ASP A 490 19.52 -18.77 -0.40
N ILE A 491 18.98 -18.83 -1.63
CA ILE A 491 17.82 -19.67 -1.97
C ILE A 491 17.96 -21.16 -1.65
N ALA A 492 19.20 -21.67 -1.55
CA ALA A 492 19.44 -23.07 -1.23
C ALA A 492 19.06 -23.46 0.21
N ARG A 493 18.80 -22.47 1.06
CA ARG A 493 18.40 -22.68 2.46
C ARG A 493 16.91 -22.45 2.67
N ASP A 494 16.23 -21.91 1.67
CA ASP A 494 14.84 -21.48 1.78
C ASP A 494 13.87 -22.63 1.62
N VAL A 495 12.69 -22.44 2.21
CA VAL A 495 11.51 -23.24 2.04
C VAL A 495 10.50 -22.40 1.28
N VAL A 496 10.36 -22.70 -0.02
CA VAL A 496 9.43 -22.00 -0.89
C VAL A 496 8.14 -22.79 -1.00
N SER A 497 6.99 -22.12 -0.98
CA SER A 497 5.66 -22.72 -1.06
C SER A 497 4.74 -21.91 -1.98
N GLY A 498 3.71 -22.57 -2.51
CA GLY A 498 2.80 -21.96 -3.48
C GLY A 498 3.40 -21.79 -4.88
N PHE A 499 4.57 -22.35 -5.17
CA PHE A 499 5.17 -22.26 -6.50
C PHE A 499 4.37 -23.08 -7.51
N GLY A 500 4.17 -22.53 -8.71
CA GLY A 500 3.37 -23.13 -9.75
C GLY A 500 3.47 -22.36 -11.06
N ALA A 501 2.55 -22.64 -11.99
CA ALA A 501 2.49 -21.91 -13.25
C ALA A 501 2.18 -20.42 -13.00
N GLY A 502 2.97 -19.53 -13.61
CA GLY A 502 2.89 -18.08 -13.40
C GLY A 502 3.96 -17.55 -12.45
N HIS A 503 4.50 -18.36 -11.54
CA HIS A 503 5.59 -17.93 -10.66
C HIS A 503 6.97 -18.21 -11.30
N SER A 504 7.97 -17.48 -10.83
CA SER A 504 9.34 -17.59 -11.30
C SER A 504 10.34 -17.54 -10.15
N VAL A 505 11.50 -18.16 -10.38
CA VAL A 505 12.69 -18.00 -9.55
C VAL A 505 13.76 -17.34 -10.41
N ASP A 506 14.15 -16.11 -10.11
CA ASP A 506 15.24 -15.39 -10.76
C ASP A 506 16.54 -15.56 -9.97
N VAL A 507 17.42 -16.45 -10.45
CA VAL A 507 18.68 -16.76 -9.78
C VAL A 507 19.81 -15.84 -10.26
N LEU A 508 20.21 -14.92 -9.39
CA LEU A 508 21.22 -13.91 -9.67
C LEU A 508 22.64 -14.49 -9.76
N ARG A 509 23.43 -13.87 -10.63
CA ARG A 509 24.85 -14.18 -10.89
C ARG A 509 25.08 -15.63 -11.31
N SER A 510 24.09 -16.22 -11.99
CA SER A 510 24.14 -17.60 -12.45
C SER A 510 23.66 -17.73 -13.88
N LEU A 511 24.34 -18.58 -14.66
CA LEU A 511 23.92 -18.97 -16.01
C LEU A 511 23.78 -20.49 -16.03
N VAL A 512 22.55 -20.97 -15.83
CA VAL A 512 22.21 -22.40 -15.83
C VAL A 512 21.17 -22.65 -16.91
N GLY A 513 21.60 -23.23 -18.03
CA GLY A 513 20.68 -23.73 -19.05
C GLY A 513 19.87 -24.93 -18.55
N ARG A 514 18.71 -25.18 -19.16
CA ARG A 514 17.79 -26.25 -18.77
C ARG A 514 18.43 -27.64 -18.72
N SER A 515 19.41 -27.93 -19.59
CA SER A 515 20.12 -29.22 -19.60
C SER A 515 21.01 -29.44 -18.38
N SER A 516 21.38 -28.37 -17.68
CA SER A 516 22.20 -28.39 -16.46
C SER A 516 21.37 -28.35 -15.19
N LEU A 517 20.05 -28.22 -15.30
CA LEU A 517 19.09 -28.24 -14.20
C LEU A 517 18.60 -29.68 -13.98
N GLY A 518 19.02 -30.30 -12.87
CA GLY A 518 18.45 -31.55 -12.39
C GLY A 518 17.17 -31.29 -11.62
N ILE A 519 16.15 -32.11 -11.84
CA ILE A 519 14.82 -31.96 -11.25
C ILE A 519 14.43 -33.28 -10.61
N GLU A 520 14.09 -33.26 -9.33
CA GLU A 520 13.60 -34.41 -8.58
C GLU A 520 12.26 -34.05 -7.95
N TYR A 521 11.22 -34.85 -8.24
CA TYR A 521 9.89 -34.69 -7.66
C TYR A 521 9.69 -35.68 -6.51
N ASN A 522 8.88 -35.31 -5.52
CA ASN A 522 8.36 -36.27 -4.55
C ASN A 522 7.22 -37.12 -5.16
N ASP A 523 6.84 -38.22 -4.48
CA ASP A 523 5.92 -39.23 -5.01
C ASP A 523 4.51 -38.69 -5.38
N ASP A 524 4.07 -37.61 -4.74
CA ASP A 524 2.77 -36.95 -4.97
C ASP A 524 2.87 -35.62 -5.75
N PHE A 525 4.06 -35.30 -6.28
CA PHE A 525 4.37 -34.09 -7.03
C PHE A 525 4.10 -32.78 -6.30
N THR A 526 3.94 -32.78 -4.96
CA THR A 526 3.74 -31.53 -4.21
C THR A 526 5.04 -30.78 -3.89
N ASN A 527 6.21 -31.36 -4.22
CA ASN A 527 7.51 -30.74 -4.06
C ASN A 527 8.43 -31.10 -5.22
N ALA A 528 9.26 -30.14 -5.62
CA ALA A 528 10.35 -30.33 -6.56
C ALA A 528 11.66 -29.82 -5.97
N THR A 529 12.69 -30.64 -6.01
CA THR A 529 14.07 -30.22 -5.74
C THR A 529 14.75 -29.93 -7.08
N LEU A 530 15.13 -28.68 -7.29
CA LEU A 530 15.93 -28.26 -8.44
C LEU A 530 17.40 -28.27 -8.05
N THR A 531 18.28 -28.75 -8.93
CA THR A 531 19.72 -28.85 -8.68
C THR A 531 20.53 -28.30 -9.85
N ALA A 532 21.55 -27.51 -9.56
CA ALA A 532 22.49 -26.98 -10.55
C ALA A 532 23.92 -27.09 -10.01
N GLY A 533 24.65 -28.13 -10.45
CA GLY A 533 25.97 -28.44 -9.92
C GLY A 533 25.91 -28.86 -8.44
N SER A 534 26.44 -28.03 -7.54
CA SER A 534 26.37 -28.24 -6.08
C SER A 534 25.22 -27.50 -5.40
N ASN A 535 24.48 -26.69 -6.14
CA ASN A 535 23.41 -25.85 -5.60
C ASN A 535 22.07 -26.59 -5.75
N SER A 536 21.15 -26.35 -4.82
CA SER A 536 19.81 -26.93 -4.87
C SER A 536 18.80 -26.01 -4.22
N VAL A 537 17.56 -25.96 -4.73
CA VAL A 537 16.41 -25.29 -4.08
C VAL A 537 15.24 -26.26 -4.01
N ASN A 538 14.47 -26.20 -2.91
CA ASN A 538 13.23 -26.95 -2.76
C ASN A 538 12.04 -26.02 -2.97
N LEU A 539 11.18 -26.39 -3.90
CA LEU A 539 9.96 -25.66 -4.23
C LEU A 539 8.76 -26.53 -3.87
N GLY A 540 7.90 -26.04 -2.98
CA GLY A 540 6.60 -26.61 -2.66
C GLY A 540 5.52 -26.05 -3.58
N GLY A 541 4.69 -26.93 -4.12
CA GLY A 541 3.71 -26.60 -5.16
C GLY A 541 2.87 -27.80 -5.55
N TYR A 542 2.35 -27.83 -6.78
CA TYR A 542 1.80 -29.03 -7.41
C TYR A 542 2.31 -29.14 -8.84
N PHE A 543 3.14 -30.16 -9.09
CA PHE A 543 3.93 -30.27 -10.32
C PHE A 543 3.55 -31.46 -11.19
N GLU A 544 2.40 -32.10 -10.96
CA GLU A 544 1.96 -33.20 -11.79
C GLU A 544 1.59 -32.70 -13.20
N GLY A 545 2.17 -33.33 -14.23
CA GLY A 545 1.82 -33.02 -15.61
C GLY A 545 2.46 -31.75 -16.17
N GLY A 546 3.64 -31.38 -15.69
CA GLY A 546 4.44 -30.27 -16.23
C GLY A 546 5.94 -30.41 -15.92
N ASP A 547 6.71 -29.38 -16.23
CA ASP A 547 8.16 -29.36 -16.01
C ASP A 547 8.70 -27.95 -15.79
N PHE A 548 9.92 -27.87 -15.27
CA PHE A 548 10.62 -26.60 -15.13
C PHE A 548 11.36 -26.22 -16.40
N ILE A 549 11.40 -24.94 -16.73
CA ILE A 549 12.21 -24.34 -17.80
C ILE A 549 13.21 -23.39 -17.14
N ALA A 550 14.41 -23.25 -17.71
CA ALA A 550 15.45 -22.37 -17.20
C ALA A 550 16.02 -21.50 -18.32
N ALA A 551 16.17 -20.20 -18.03
CA ALA A 551 16.51 -19.14 -18.95
C ALA A 551 17.75 -18.40 -18.47
N ALA A 552 18.93 -18.80 -18.92
CA ALA A 552 20.18 -18.10 -18.60
C ALA A 552 20.31 -16.82 -19.44
N ARG A 553 20.57 -15.67 -18.80
CA ARG A 553 20.58 -14.34 -19.42
C ARG A 553 21.65 -13.43 -18.82
N GLY A 554 22.02 -12.38 -19.55
CA GLY A 554 22.94 -11.34 -19.10
C GLY A 554 24.41 -11.76 -19.10
N MET A 555 25.28 -10.81 -18.75
CA MET A 555 26.73 -11.03 -18.64
C MET A 555 27.30 -10.32 -17.42
N GLY A 556 28.40 -10.84 -16.88
CA GLY A 556 29.10 -10.20 -15.76
C GLY A 556 28.24 -10.14 -14.50
N VAL A 557 27.98 -8.93 -14.00
CA VAL A 557 27.20 -8.70 -12.77
C VAL A 557 25.69 -8.81 -12.98
N ASP A 558 25.23 -8.68 -14.22
CA ASP A 558 23.81 -8.76 -14.59
C ASP A 558 23.40 -10.16 -15.08
N ALA A 559 24.34 -11.12 -15.03
CA ALA A 559 24.07 -12.50 -15.36
C ALA A 559 23.04 -13.09 -14.38
N HIS A 560 22.00 -13.75 -14.86
CA HIS A 560 20.95 -14.37 -14.05
C HIS A 560 20.30 -15.55 -14.79
N THR A 561 19.59 -16.40 -14.06
CA THR A 561 18.81 -17.51 -14.62
C THR A 561 17.39 -17.47 -14.08
N THR A 562 16.42 -17.20 -14.95
CA THR A 562 15.00 -17.31 -14.57
C THR A 562 14.53 -18.75 -14.74
N ILE A 563 13.87 -19.30 -13.73
CA ILE A 563 13.31 -20.64 -13.74
C ILE A 563 11.80 -20.54 -13.54
N THR A 564 11.02 -21.18 -14.40
CA THR A 564 9.55 -21.20 -14.34
C THR A 564 9.03 -22.62 -14.40
N TYR A 565 7.81 -22.84 -13.92
CA TYR A 565 7.10 -24.11 -14.11
C TYR A 565 6.02 -23.95 -15.18
N VAL A 566 5.97 -24.90 -16.10
CA VAL A 566 5.00 -24.93 -17.19
C VAL A 566 4.28 -26.26 -17.20
N ASN A 567 2.96 -26.23 -17.40
CA ASN A 567 2.20 -27.44 -17.60
C ASN A 567 2.54 -28.05 -18.96
N PHE A 568 2.63 -29.38 -19.02
CA PHE A 568 2.70 -30.08 -20.28
C PHE A 568 1.38 -29.86 -21.03
N LEU A 569 1.49 -29.69 -22.33
CA LEU A 569 0.32 -29.86 -23.16
C LEU A 569 -0.11 -31.33 -23.20
N PRO A 570 -1.42 -31.59 -23.36
CA PRO A 570 -1.85 -32.83 -23.99
C PRO A 570 -1.08 -33.01 -25.30
N ALA A 571 -0.59 -34.23 -25.57
CA ALA A 571 0.14 -34.49 -26.80
C ALA A 571 -0.68 -33.99 -28.01
N LEU A 572 -0.18 -32.95 -28.68
CA LEU A 572 -0.82 -32.42 -29.88
C LEU A 572 -0.71 -33.49 -30.94
N GLN A 573 -1.86 -34.06 -31.28
CA GLN A 573 -1.97 -35.07 -32.29
C GLN A 573 -3.06 -34.64 -33.25
N GLU A 574 -2.72 -34.70 -34.53
CA GLU A 574 -3.70 -34.64 -35.60
C GLU A 574 -4.87 -35.60 -35.32
N GLY A 575 -6.12 -35.18 -35.57
CA GLY A 575 -7.25 -36.05 -35.32
C GLY A 575 -7.86 -35.95 -33.92
N VAL A 576 -7.22 -35.22 -33.00
CA VAL A 576 -7.47 -35.34 -31.57
C VAL A 576 -7.89 -34.01 -30.95
N ARG A 577 -9.09 -34.03 -30.36
CA ARG A 577 -9.64 -32.93 -29.59
C ARG A 577 -8.78 -32.57 -28.39
N VAL A 578 -8.31 -31.33 -28.36
CA VAL A 578 -7.70 -30.72 -27.17
C VAL A 578 -8.72 -29.77 -26.56
N ALA A 579 -9.09 -30.01 -25.29
CA ALA A 579 -9.97 -29.05 -24.62
C ALA A 579 -9.16 -27.80 -24.29
N SER A 580 -9.66 -26.64 -24.69
CA SER A 580 -8.99 -25.35 -24.50
C SER A 580 -8.69 -25.01 -23.03
N SER A 581 -9.38 -25.65 -22.08
CA SER A 581 -9.13 -25.51 -20.64
C SER A 581 -7.90 -26.27 -20.13
N PHE A 582 -7.32 -27.20 -20.89
CA PHE A 582 -6.04 -27.83 -20.58
C PHE A 582 -4.85 -27.04 -21.10
N ILE A 583 -5.14 -25.89 -21.71
CA ILE A 583 -4.17 -25.04 -22.37
C ILE A 583 -3.92 -23.86 -21.43
N ASN A 584 -3.09 -24.11 -20.41
CA ASN A 584 -2.68 -23.09 -19.46
C ASN A 584 -1.28 -22.56 -19.82
N GLY A 585 -1.19 -21.26 -20.05
CA GLY A 585 0.03 -20.47 -19.88
C GLY A 585 0.82 -20.15 -21.14
N ILE A 586 1.00 -21.09 -22.08
CA ILE A 586 1.87 -20.85 -23.25
C ILE A 586 1.09 -20.35 -24.50
N ALA A 587 -0.24 -20.38 -24.47
CA ALA A 587 -1.05 -20.55 -25.69
C ALA A 587 -1.79 -19.37 -26.30
N SER A 588 -1.67 -18.16 -25.76
CA SER A 588 -2.22 -16.98 -26.45
C SER A 588 -1.17 -16.14 -27.16
N ASP A 589 0.11 -16.24 -26.78
CA ASP A 589 1.19 -15.36 -27.25
C ASP A 589 2.56 -16.08 -27.26
N ALA A 590 2.63 -17.28 -27.85
CA ALA A 590 3.89 -17.99 -28.04
C ALA A 590 4.81 -17.20 -28.98
N TYR A 591 5.81 -16.52 -28.43
CA TYR A 591 6.87 -15.87 -29.17
C TYR A 591 8.25 -16.34 -28.72
N LEU A 592 9.22 -16.28 -29.63
CA LEU A 592 10.62 -16.53 -29.31
C LEU A 592 11.33 -15.19 -29.19
N GLU A 593 12.02 -14.92 -28.09
CA GLU A 593 12.86 -13.73 -27.96
C GLU A 593 14.29 -14.01 -28.41
N GLY A 594 14.83 -13.10 -29.22
CA GLY A 594 16.21 -13.11 -29.66
C GLY A 594 17.08 -12.11 -28.91
N ASP A 595 18.30 -12.53 -28.60
CA ASP A 595 19.43 -11.67 -28.24
C ASP A 595 20.52 -11.70 -29.34
N GLY A 596 20.22 -12.33 -30.48
CA GLY A 596 21.17 -12.58 -31.57
C GLY A 596 22.19 -13.69 -31.31
N LEU A 597 22.14 -14.38 -30.17
CA LEU A 597 23.03 -15.49 -29.82
C LEU A 597 22.31 -16.83 -29.74
N VAL A 598 21.04 -16.83 -29.33
CA VAL A 598 20.22 -18.04 -29.21
C VAL A 598 19.76 -18.54 -30.58
N THR A 599 19.96 -19.84 -30.83
CA THR A 599 19.41 -20.51 -32.03
C THR A 599 18.30 -21.47 -31.64
N PHE A 600 17.21 -21.39 -32.39
CA PHE A 600 16.07 -22.31 -32.30
C PHE A 600 16.08 -23.25 -33.49
N THR A 601 15.75 -24.52 -33.24
CA THR A 601 15.48 -25.51 -34.27
C THR A 601 13.99 -25.74 -34.33
N LEU A 602 13.35 -25.30 -35.41
CA LEU A 602 11.96 -25.60 -35.72
C LEU A 602 11.88 -26.89 -36.53
N ASP A 603 11.11 -27.86 -36.03
CA ASP A 603 10.82 -29.12 -36.69
C ASP A 603 9.36 -29.20 -37.14
N PHE A 604 9.14 -29.40 -38.43
CA PHE A 604 7.84 -29.72 -39.00
C PHE A 604 7.45 -31.17 -38.67
N LYS A 605 6.47 -31.35 -37.77
CA LYS A 605 6.02 -32.68 -37.34
C LYS A 605 4.98 -33.24 -38.30
N SER A 606 3.90 -32.49 -38.55
CA SER A 606 2.78 -32.95 -39.39
C SER A 606 1.98 -31.81 -39.98
N ALA A 607 1.34 -32.05 -41.13
CA ALA A 607 0.22 -31.26 -41.61
C ALA A 607 -0.75 -32.17 -42.36
N ILE A 608 -1.95 -32.34 -41.81
CA ILE A 608 -3.05 -33.04 -42.47
C ILE A 608 -4.25 -32.11 -42.44
N SER A 609 -4.16 -31.14 -43.35
CA SER A 609 -5.25 -30.22 -43.67
C SER A 609 -5.92 -30.65 -44.96
N THR A 610 -7.18 -30.25 -45.16
CA THR A 610 -7.79 -30.30 -46.50
C THR A 610 -7.21 -29.24 -47.44
N TYR A 611 -6.42 -28.30 -46.91
CA TYR A 611 -5.85 -27.16 -47.61
C TYR A 611 -4.33 -27.28 -47.76
N ALA A 612 -3.81 -26.77 -48.89
CA ALA A 612 -2.37 -26.63 -49.08
C ALA A 612 -1.92 -25.31 -48.46
N ASN A 613 -1.74 -25.31 -47.13
CA ASN A 613 -1.41 -24.11 -46.37
C ASN A 613 0.02 -23.61 -46.69
N SER A 614 0.24 -22.32 -46.46
CA SER A 614 1.59 -21.72 -46.45
C SER A 614 1.90 -21.25 -45.02
N PHE A 615 3.06 -21.63 -44.50
CA PHE A 615 3.49 -21.34 -43.12
C PHE A 615 4.75 -20.49 -43.11
N GLY A 616 4.82 -19.53 -42.19
CA GLY A 616 5.90 -18.56 -42.11
C GLY A 616 6.09 -17.96 -40.72
N TYR A 617 7.05 -17.04 -40.61
CA TYR A 617 7.33 -16.26 -39.41
C TYR A 617 7.56 -14.77 -39.74
N TYR A 618 7.50 -13.92 -38.72
CA TYR A 618 7.84 -12.50 -38.77
C TYR A 618 8.48 -12.07 -37.45
N GLU A 619 9.20 -10.95 -37.49
CA GLU A 619 9.75 -10.30 -36.30
C GLU A 619 8.82 -9.20 -35.78
N VAL A 620 8.78 -9.05 -34.47
CA VAL A 620 8.12 -7.96 -33.75
C VAL A 620 9.18 -7.15 -33.04
N GLU A 621 9.37 -5.91 -33.49
CA GLU A 621 10.32 -4.98 -32.89
C GLU A 621 9.84 -4.53 -31.48
N ALA A 622 10.73 -3.93 -30.69
CA ALA A 622 10.40 -3.41 -29.35
C ALA A 622 9.20 -2.44 -29.31
N GLY A 623 8.90 -1.75 -30.42
CA GLY A 623 7.74 -0.86 -30.57
C GLY A 623 6.47 -1.55 -31.09
N GLY A 624 6.46 -2.88 -31.18
CA GLY A 624 5.33 -3.68 -31.67
C GLY A 624 5.18 -3.73 -33.19
N VAL A 625 6.09 -3.11 -33.96
CA VAL A 625 6.06 -3.12 -35.43
C VAL A 625 6.37 -4.51 -35.96
N LEU A 626 5.58 -4.96 -36.93
CA LEU A 626 5.76 -6.25 -37.60
C LEU A 626 6.70 -6.10 -38.81
N GLY A 627 7.80 -6.85 -38.82
CA GLY A 627 8.86 -6.81 -39.83
C GLY A 627 9.35 -8.19 -40.25
N ASP A 628 10.26 -8.21 -41.23
CA ASP A 628 10.99 -9.40 -41.69
C ASP A 628 10.14 -10.67 -41.90
N VAL A 629 9.20 -10.61 -42.86
CA VAL A 629 8.20 -11.66 -43.09
C VAL A 629 8.73 -12.74 -44.04
N HIS A 630 8.80 -13.98 -43.58
CA HIS A 630 9.35 -15.12 -44.34
C HIS A 630 8.40 -16.29 -44.44
N ILE A 631 8.41 -16.98 -45.59
CA ILE A 631 7.70 -18.26 -45.77
C ILE A 631 8.67 -19.41 -45.54
N LEU A 632 8.39 -20.22 -44.52
CA LEU A 632 9.15 -21.43 -44.21
C LEU A 632 8.71 -22.60 -45.09
N PHE A 633 7.39 -22.82 -45.18
CA PHE A 633 6.82 -23.93 -45.93
C PHE A 633 5.72 -23.41 -46.85
N ALA A 634 6.01 -23.29 -48.15
CA ALA A 634 5.03 -22.80 -49.11
C ALA A 634 3.82 -23.73 -49.28
N ASN A 635 4.01 -25.05 -49.16
CA ASN A 635 2.97 -26.06 -49.24
C ASN A 635 3.15 -27.10 -48.13
N THR A 636 2.41 -26.95 -47.03
CA THR A 636 2.51 -27.82 -45.85
C THR A 636 2.17 -29.29 -46.16
N LEU A 637 1.35 -29.59 -47.17
CA LEU A 637 1.02 -30.96 -47.58
C LEU A 637 2.16 -31.67 -48.32
N ASN A 638 3.19 -30.94 -48.77
CA ASN A 638 4.27 -31.50 -49.59
C ASN A 638 5.65 -30.97 -49.19
N VAL A 639 5.94 -30.96 -47.88
CA VAL A 639 7.27 -30.62 -47.35
C VAL A 639 8.22 -31.81 -47.44
N ALA A 640 9.30 -31.66 -48.20
CA ALA A 640 10.34 -32.68 -48.35
C ALA A 640 11.02 -32.98 -47.00
N MET A 641 11.33 -34.25 -46.71
CA MET A 641 11.89 -34.66 -45.40
C MET A 641 13.13 -33.88 -44.99
N GLY A 642 14.05 -33.59 -45.92
CA GLY A 642 15.29 -32.84 -45.61
C GLY A 642 15.10 -31.33 -45.46
N ALA A 643 13.89 -30.82 -45.65
CA ALA A 643 13.53 -29.41 -45.52
C ALA A 643 12.54 -29.16 -44.37
N ARG A 644 12.32 -30.17 -43.50
CA ARG A 644 11.39 -30.07 -42.37
C ARG A 644 11.98 -29.39 -41.14
N THR A 645 13.30 -29.27 -41.08
CA THR A 645 14.01 -28.64 -39.97
C THR A 645 14.55 -27.29 -40.44
N VAL A 646 14.30 -26.25 -39.65
CA VAL A 646 14.70 -24.87 -39.94
C VAL A 646 15.38 -24.29 -38.70
N GLU A 647 16.55 -23.68 -38.88
CA GLU A 647 17.18 -22.88 -37.84
C GLU A 647 16.61 -21.45 -37.86
N LEU A 648 16.24 -20.94 -36.68
CA LEU A 648 15.79 -19.57 -36.47
C LEU A 648 16.74 -18.90 -35.48
N THR A 649 17.19 -17.70 -35.81
CA THR A 649 18.05 -16.89 -34.94
C THR A 649 17.47 -15.49 -34.92
N PRO A 650 16.52 -15.20 -34.02
CA PRO A 650 15.95 -13.86 -33.94
C PRO A 650 17.00 -12.81 -33.59
N ASP A 651 16.86 -11.64 -34.20
CA ASP A 651 17.70 -10.49 -33.93
C ASP A 651 17.56 -10.03 -32.47
N ALA A 652 18.58 -9.32 -31.97
CA ALA A 652 18.58 -8.83 -30.60
C ALA A 652 17.38 -7.90 -30.31
N ASP A 653 16.73 -8.10 -29.17
CA ASP A 653 15.56 -7.35 -28.71
C ASP A 653 14.32 -7.48 -29.62
N THR A 654 14.24 -8.56 -30.41
CA THR A 654 13.07 -8.89 -31.26
C THR A 654 12.32 -10.12 -30.73
N ARG A 655 11.03 -10.19 -31.06
CA ARG A 655 10.17 -11.35 -30.82
C ARG A 655 9.77 -12.00 -32.14
N LEU A 656 9.84 -13.32 -32.26
CA LEU A 656 9.30 -14.04 -33.43
C LEU A 656 7.84 -14.39 -33.24
N GLY A 657 7.00 -13.95 -34.18
CA GLY A 657 5.66 -14.45 -34.38
C GLY A 657 5.59 -15.43 -35.54
N PHE A 658 4.66 -16.39 -35.48
CA PHE A 658 4.42 -17.34 -36.57
C PHE A 658 3.06 -17.11 -37.21
N PHE A 659 2.92 -17.47 -38.48
CA PHE A 659 1.64 -17.35 -39.19
C PHE A 659 1.38 -18.50 -40.16
N LEU A 660 0.09 -18.79 -40.35
CA LEU A 660 -0.43 -19.76 -41.30
C LEU A 660 -1.42 -19.07 -42.25
N ILE A 661 -1.13 -19.13 -43.54
CA ILE A 661 -2.06 -18.75 -44.60
C ILE A 661 -2.85 -19.99 -45.00
N GLN A 662 -4.14 -20.04 -44.62
CA GLN A 662 -5.01 -21.17 -44.95
C GLN A 662 -5.19 -21.27 -46.46
N ASP A 663 -4.94 -22.46 -47.03
CA ASP A 663 -4.97 -22.73 -48.48
C ASP A 663 -4.06 -21.80 -49.32
N GLY A 664 -3.06 -21.19 -48.68
CA GLY A 664 -2.19 -20.18 -49.27
C GLY A 664 -1.51 -20.63 -50.56
N TYR A 665 -1.07 -21.89 -50.64
CA TYR A 665 -0.38 -22.39 -51.83
C TYR A 665 -1.29 -22.45 -53.05
N ASN A 666 -2.52 -22.93 -52.88
CA ASN A 666 -3.46 -23.06 -53.99
C ASN A 666 -3.98 -21.70 -54.44
N ARG A 667 -4.14 -20.75 -53.50
CA ARG A 667 -4.72 -19.43 -53.78
C ARG A 667 -3.69 -18.42 -54.27
N LEU A 668 -2.51 -18.39 -53.66
CA LEU A 668 -1.47 -17.38 -53.89
C LEU A 668 -0.25 -17.93 -54.63
N GLY A 669 -0.13 -19.26 -54.77
CA GLY A 669 1.01 -19.92 -55.38
C GLY A 669 2.26 -19.87 -54.50
N GLY A 670 3.43 -20.07 -55.11
CA GLY A 670 4.70 -19.83 -54.43
C GLY A 670 4.88 -18.33 -54.18
N LEU A 671 4.94 -17.94 -52.91
CA LEU A 671 5.15 -16.55 -52.49
C LEU A 671 6.64 -16.16 -52.63
N PRO A 672 6.93 -14.91 -53.04
CA PRO A 672 8.28 -14.36 -53.09
C PRO A 672 8.83 -14.01 -51.69
N ASP A 673 10.12 -13.75 -51.58
CA ASP A 673 10.79 -13.34 -50.33
C ASP A 673 10.75 -11.81 -50.08
N ASP A 674 9.78 -11.10 -50.67
CA ASP A 674 9.61 -9.63 -50.56
C ASP A 674 8.31 -9.25 -49.83
N LEU A 675 8.01 -9.99 -48.76
CA LEU A 675 6.76 -9.90 -48.01
C LEU A 675 6.82 -8.88 -46.87
N SER A 676 5.66 -8.29 -46.56
CA SER A 676 5.45 -7.43 -45.40
C SER A 676 4.01 -7.53 -44.90
N PHE A 677 3.79 -7.26 -43.61
CA PHE A 677 2.46 -7.05 -43.03
C PHE A 677 2.16 -5.56 -42.93
N ARG A 678 1.03 -5.12 -43.49
CA ARG A 678 0.59 -3.72 -43.49
C ARG A 678 -0.71 -3.53 -42.74
N ALA A 679 -0.88 -2.35 -42.15
CA ALA A 679 -2.13 -1.97 -41.51
C ALA A 679 -3.28 -1.92 -42.54
N PRO A 680 -4.49 -2.39 -42.18
CA PRO A 680 -5.62 -2.38 -43.12
C PRO A 680 -5.93 -0.98 -43.66
N GLY A 681 -5.93 -0.85 -44.99
CA GLY A 681 -6.24 0.42 -45.67
C GLY A 681 -5.14 1.49 -45.60
N SER A 682 -3.93 1.14 -45.15
CA SER A 682 -2.74 1.99 -45.17
C SER A 682 -1.55 1.30 -45.86
N ASP A 683 -0.55 2.08 -46.24
CA ASP A 683 0.78 1.58 -46.63
C ASP A 683 1.73 1.44 -45.41
N ASP A 684 1.28 1.84 -44.22
CA ASP A 684 2.05 1.74 -42.99
C ASP A 684 2.25 0.27 -42.55
N PRO A 685 3.39 -0.06 -41.91
CA PRO A 685 3.59 -1.36 -41.28
C PRO A 685 2.48 -1.68 -40.28
N ALA A 686 2.10 -2.95 -40.19
CA ALA A 686 1.22 -3.41 -39.12
C ALA A 686 1.95 -3.36 -37.76
N THR A 687 1.18 -3.18 -36.69
CA THR A 687 1.71 -3.23 -35.31
C THR A 687 0.86 -4.16 -34.46
N LEU A 688 1.48 -4.81 -33.49
CA LEU A 688 0.82 -5.73 -32.55
C LEU A 688 -0.29 -5.02 -31.75
N ASP A 689 -0.04 -3.78 -31.32
CA ASP A 689 -0.95 -3.00 -30.47
C ASP A 689 -2.16 -2.43 -31.22
N ALA A 690 -2.18 -2.49 -32.56
CA ALA A 690 -3.29 -1.97 -33.35
C ALA A 690 -4.57 -2.81 -33.21
N GLY A 691 -4.46 -4.09 -32.83
CA GLY A 691 -5.60 -5.00 -32.68
C GLY A 691 -6.41 -5.19 -33.96
N LEU A 692 -5.78 -5.04 -35.13
CA LEU A 692 -6.41 -5.19 -36.44
C LEU A 692 -5.69 -6.27 -37.25
N PRO A 693 -6.42 -7.20 -37.90
CA PRO A 693 -5.79 -8.23 -38.72
C PRO A 693 -4.97 -7.62 -39.86
N PRO A 694 -3.66 -7.93 -39.96
CA PRO A 694 -2.79 -7.32 -40.94
C PRO A 694 -3.06 -7.83 -42.36
N ILE A 695 -2.74 -7.03 -43.37
CA ILE A 695 -2.79 -7.43 -44.78
C ILE A 695 -1.39 -7.86 -45.22
N LEU A 696 -1.29 -9.05 -45.81
CA LEU A 696 -0.04 -9.51 -46.42
C LEU A 696 0.19 -8.78 -47.76
N PHE A 697 1.38 -8.21 -47.91
CA PHE A 697 1.79 -7.47 -49.10
C PHE A 697 3.11 -8.01 -49.64
N SER A 698 3.27 -7.99 -50.95
CA SER A 698 4.51 -8.30 -51.66
C SER A 698 4.91 -7.11 -52.51
N ASP A 699 6.18 -6.68 -52.45
CA ASP A 699 6.64 -5.57 -53.29
C ASP A 699 6.54 -5.87 -54.80
N SER A 700 6.71 -7.14 -55.18
CA SER A 700 6.57 -7.59 -56.57
C SER A 700 5.13 -7.91 -57.00
N ARG A 701 4.21 -8.20 -56.07
CA ARG A 701 2.83 -8.64 -56.39
C ARG A 701 1.71 -7.72 -55.90
N GLY A 702 2.03 -6.71 -55.10
CA GLY A 702 1.04 -5.88 -54.42
C GLY A 702 0.39 -6.57 -53.23
N SER A 703 -0.82 -6.14 -52.84
CA SER A 703 -1.54 -6.80 -51.74
C SER A 703 -2.03 -8.18 -52.16
N LEU A 704 -1.87 -9.13 -51.24
CA LEU A 704 -2.14 -10.54 -51.46
C LEU A 704 -3.45 -10.93 -50.78
N ASP A 705 -4.53 -10.28 -51.21
CA ASP A 705 -5.87 -10.53 -50.69
C ASP A 705 -6.41 -11.85 -51.28
N GLY A 706 -6.92 -12.75 -50.44
CA GLY A 706 -7.59 -13.96 -50.94
C GLY A 706 -7.53 -15.19 -50.04
N ALA A 707 -6.72 -15.15 -48.99
CA ALA A 707 -6.64 -16.21 -47.97
C ALA A 707 -6.70 -15.60 -46.58
N VAL A 708 -7.24 -16.35 -45.63
CA VAL A 708 -7.24 -15.94 -44.22
C VAL A 708 -5.88 -16.30 -43.63
N ILE A 709 -5.35 -15.39 -42.82
CA ILE A 709 -4.06 -15.53 -42.16
C ILE A 709 -4.32 -15.64 -40.66
N PHE A 710 -3.72 -16.65 -40.06
CA PHE A 710 -3.73 -16.88 -38.63
C PHE A 710 -2.33 -16.65 -38.07
N HIS A 711 -2.27 -16.01 -36.92
CA HIS A 711 -1.08 -15.55 -36.23
C HIS A 711 -1.04 -16.16 -34.84
N THR A 712 0.16 -16.32 -34.29
CA THR A 712 0.36 -16.72 -32.89
C THR A 712 -0.22 -15.72 -31.91
N PHE A 713 -0.20 -14.42 -32.23
CA PHE A 713 -0.82 -13.38 -31.44
C PHE A 713 -2.32 -13.27 -31.78
N SER A 714 -3.18 -13.61 -30.83
CA SER A 714 -4.63 -13.67 -31.04
C SER A 714 -5.24 -12.34 -31.50
N THR A 715 -4.71 -11.20 -31.06
CA THR A 715 -5.16 -9.84 -31.43
C THR A 715 -4.96 -9.49 -32.91
N LEU A 716 -4.14 -10.26 -33.63
CA LEU A 716 -3.95 -10.12 -35.07
C LEU A 716 -4.89 -11.05 -35.87
N ASN A 717 -5.61 -11.95 -35.19
CA ASN A 717 -6.53 -12.87 -35.84
C ASN A 717 -7.92 -12.25 -36.04
N PRO A 718 -8.66 -12.64 -37.09
CA PRO A 718 -10.02 -12.18 -37.29
C PRO A 718 -10.91 -12.47 -36.07
N GLY A 719 -11.41 -11.41 -35.43
CA GLY A 719 -12.28 -11.51 -34.26
C GLY A 719 -11.58 -11.99 -32.99
N ASP A 720 -10.26 -11.77 -32.88
CA ASP A 720 -9.42 -12.13 -31.73
C ASP A 720 -9.48 -13.61 -31.36
N MET A 721 -9.75 -14.47 -32.35
CA MET A 721 -9.88 -15.91 -32.12
C MET A 721 -8.51 -16.54 -31.86
N VAL A 722 -8.45 -17.41 -30.85
CA VAL A 722 -7.30 -18.29 -30.58
C VAL A 722 -7.31 -19.41 -31.61
N GLN A 723 -6.34 -19.37 -32.53
CA GLN A 723 -6.17 -20.32 -33.63
C GLN A 723 -4.83 -21.05 -33.56
N VAL A 724 -4.07 -20.82 -32.48
CA VAL A 724 -2.81 -21.53 -32.20
C VAL A 724 -2.90 -22.12 -30.81
N LEU A 725 -2.55 -23.40 -30.68
CA LEU A 725 -2.35 -24.06 -29.40
C LEU A 725 -0.86 -24.26 -29.18
N SER A 726 -0.34 -23.91 -28.01
CA SER A 726 1.08 -24.05 -27.73
C SER A 726 1.41 -24.39 -26.30
N GLY A 727 2.55 -25.08 -26.13
CA GLY A 727 3.11 -25.45 -24.84
C GLY A 727 4.09 -26.62 -24.91
N THR A 728 4.57 -27.09 -23.76
CA THR A 728 5.73 -27.99 -23.71
C THR A 728 5.34 -29.46 -23.76
N SER A 729 6.14 -30.27 -24.46
CA SER A 729 6.02 -31.72 -24.43
C SER A 729 6.59 -32.30 -23.14
N GLN A 730 6.23 -33.55 -22.83
CA GLN A 730 6.81 -34.28 -21.70
C GLN A 730 8.35 -34.21 -21.70
N GLY A 731 8.92 -33.75 -20.58
CA GLY A 731 10.36 -33.54 -20.40
C GLY A 731 10.86 -32.12 -20.70
N GLY A 732 10.00 -31.20 -21.11
CA GLY A 732 10.31 -29.76 -21.16
C GLY A 732 11.35 -29.33 -22.20
N LEU A 733 11.77 -30.23 -23.09
CA LEU A 733 12.83 -29.98 -24.09
C LEU A 733 12.31 -29.43 -25.42
N GLU A 734 10.99 -29.42 -25.62
CA GLU A 734 10.37 -29.14 -26.91
C GLU A 734 9.05 -28.41 -26.69
N MET A 735 8.92 -27.22 -27.27
CA MET A 735 7.66 -26.49 -27.38
C MET A 735 6.94 -27.00 -28.61
N SER A 736 5.69 -27.44 -28.47
CA SER A 736 4.83 -27.77 -29.60
C SER A 736 3.92 -26.58 -29.89
N LEU A 737 3.80 -26.19 -31.16
CA LEU A 737 2.81 -25.24 -31.65
C LEU A 737 1.92 -25.99 -32.66
N GLY A 738 0.61 -25.82 -32.57
CA GLY A 738 -0.27 -26.27 -33.63
C GLY A 738 -1.32 -25.22 -34.02
N PHE A 739 -1.58 -25.15 -35.32
CA PHE A 739 -2.43 -24.12 -35.94
C PHE A 739 -3.74 -24.73 -36.42
N GLU A 740 -4.83 -24.04 -36.09
CA GLU A 740 -6.20 -24.43 -36.41
C GLU A 740 -6.77 -23.67 -37.61
N ASP A 741 -7.88 -24.21 -38.14
CA ASP A 741 -8.54 -23.77 -39.35
C ASP A 741 -9.90 -23.08 -39.06
N LEU A 742 -10.48 -22.38 -40.04
CA LEU A 742 -11.73 -21.62 -39.82
C LEU A 742 -12.93 -22.54 -39.47
N PRO A 743 -13.74 -22.19 -38.45
CA PRO A 743 -14.91 -22.95 -38.06
C PRO A 743 -16.03 -22.81 -39.10
N SER A 744 -16.13 -23.76 -40.03
CA SER A 744 -17.33 -23.89 -40.86
C SER A 744 -18.29 -24.92 -40.26
N THR A 745 -19.05 -24.42 -39.29
CA THR A 745 -20.33 -24.95 -38.76
C THR A 745 -20.29 -26.14 -37.78
N TRP A 746 -20.36 -25.75 -36.49
CA TRP A 746 -20.80 -26.49 -35.29
C TRP A 746 -19.78 -27.44 -34.64
N GLY A 747 -18.86 -26.84 -33.89
CA GLY A 747 -18.61 -27.26 -32.51
C GLY A 747 -17.53 -28.30 -32.28
N ASP A 748 -16.44 -28.27 -33.04
CA ASP A 748 -15.32 -29.17 -32.80
C ASP A 748 -13.97 -28.41 -32.84
N ASN A 749 -13.57 -27.92 -31.67
CA ASN A 749 -12.20 -27.44 -31.41
C ASN A 749 -11.24 -28.66 -31.37
N ASP A 750 -11.04 -29.38 -32.48
CA ASP A 750 -10.47 -30.74 -32.40
C ASP A 750 -9.52 -31.29 -33.47
N PHE A 751 -8.95 -30.48 -34.38
CA PHE A 751 -7.99 -31.01 -35.36
C PHE A 751 -6.85 -30.02 -35.68
N GLN A 752 -5.64 -30.35 -35.20
CA GLN A 752 -4.43 -29.58 -35.50
C GLN A 752 -4.03 -29.71 -36.98
N ASP A 753 -4.15 -28.63 -37.74
CA ASP A 753 -4.00 -28.57 -39.21
C ASP A 753 -2.51 -28.57 -39.62
N LEU A 754 -1.68 -28.00 -38.75
CA LEU A 754 -0.22 -28.02 -38.77
C LEU A 754 0.27 -28.20 -37.34
N VAL A 755 1.20 -29.12 -37.11
CA VAL A 755 1.95 -29.22 -35.86
C VAL A 755 3.42 -29.06 -36.17
N ILE A 756 4.03 -28.10 -35.50
CA ILE A 756 5.47 -27.91 -35.44
C ILE A 756 5.94 -28.10 -34.02
N SER A 757 7.23 -28.35 -33.87
CA SER A 757 7.87 -28.13 -32.61
C SER A 757 9.05 -27.20 -32.76
N ILE A 758 9.43 -26.61 -31.65
CA ILE A 758 10.60 -25.78 -31.55
C ILE A 758 11.42 -26.39 -30.43
N GLN A 759 12.71 -26.53 -30.69
CA GLN A 759 13.72 -26.89 -29.72
C GLN A 759 14.71 -25.75 -29.66
N THR A 760 15.28 -25.55 -28.49
CA THR A 760 16.35 -24.59 -28.30
C THR A 760 17.69 -25.33 -28.39
N ASP A 761 18.78 -24.62 -28.69
CA ASP A 761 20.11 -25.13 -28.33
C ASP A 761 20.22 -25.30 -26.79
N THR A 762 21.34 -25.78 -26.27
CA THR A 762 21.50 -26.06 -24.82
C THR A 762 21.22 -24.87 -23.89
N ASP A 763 21.15 -23.64 -24.44
CA ASP A 763 21.04 -22.38 -23.69
C ASP A 763 19.88 -21.48 -24.15
N GLY A 764 19.09 -21.88 -25.15
CA GLY A 764 17.94 -21.11 -25.64
C GLY A 764 16.66 -21.28 -24.83
N LEU A 765 15.62 -20.51 -25.18
CA LEU A 765 14.50 -20.22 -24.27
C LEU A 765 13.11 -20.39 -24.87
N PHE A 766 12.19 -20.97 -24.09
CA PHE A 766 10.75 -20.65 -24.13
C PHE A 766 10.42 -19.84 -22.88
N VAL A 767 10.27 -18.51 -22.99
CA VAL A 767 9.76 -17.68 -21.90
C VAL A 767 8.25 -17.71 -22.01
N VAL A 768 7.61 -17.85 -20.85
CA VAL A 768 6.16 -17.89 -20.67
C VAL A 768 5.82 -16.81 -19.68
#